data_AF-A0A832UP49-F1
#
_entry.id   AF-A0A832UP49-F1
#
_cell.length_a   1.000
_cell.length_b   1.000
_cell.length_c   1.000
_cell.angle_alpha   90.00
_cell.angle_beta   90.00
_cell.angle_gamma   90.00
#
_symmetry.space_group_name_H-M   'P 1'
#
loop_
_entity.id
_entity.type
_entity.pdbx_description
1 polymer ?
#
loop_
_entity_poly.entity_id
_entity_poly.type
_entity_poly.pdbx_seq_one_letter_code
_entity_poly.pdbx_strand_id
1 'polypeptide(L)'
;MDDIEGLVPLSKGEELPVAPERLEESMEWVIETYRKHQLVKVTAWLDENLGKGRRNKTLIPRILLDVNPITHRQSLLEIVFPAPRIINEDLLEVNNLKFMLDAESGMGKTTFLMHYIETLLDASPHQIYSLPIYFHLGNVPEGGGFQQFRESVNREIIDVILLEREENPELILDEDLLQITLNSIFGYSKFMFLLDGFDQLHPQDRFRFFVDSFLDDNLFHSNFVLLTSDKFEFGSLATDAIIKRGEGAAFQMTLQTLDPKESSVYLRDAAKNNVIKELAAFAPELLKTPILLKMIRTLNENELLEGLDNRAEIYTQWFKHLLVEFDIDDSELEKCMDQLAEISFQQMLDGKIQRYQKEEPGYDKSGIKKDKFDLLMQGDDLAPCWKRILQQTPRRWEFRHPSYQEYFIARHIAKTSEWQGIVRQNCGDVKWHEAFKILAGMVSGKELFDIFIEEGAVMLAGNSLREVKDLPEGQDLLVRQLLKYQCPEMLPQFKPCRLVRVENVWKTNDADYLQSLLNRLLMREHRDSRILFSVFELVLNNAGANIHTLLDNFDLEPIRNLKEFQGFFNEFKDGSQVTLSKIRKYGEMVTVPQGKFIYQEEDDEEDKVNMEEFAIMKFPVTNALYGQFDPQHKTRFPKYSWEEDQPVIGVNYYEAIIFSFWMGLRLPTEKEWEKAARGTDGRVYPWGEPMGYEKGFANTCDFMACKTTSVFDMEPGLSPYGCFDMAGNVWEWCVQLNASRHSTQRVVRGGSWMNYLVHAKCFFRNSFDPAERYLAVGLRCVSGSRFTEIESEDMDDD
;
A
#
# COMPACT_ATOMS: atom_id res chain seq x y z
N MET A 1 -14.33 42.15 -16.76
CA MET A 1 -15.14 43.14 -17.49
C MET A 1 -15.97 42.36 -18.49
N ASP A 2 -17.27 42.40 -18.24
CA ASP A 2 -18.41 42.14 -19.10
C ASP A 2 -18.45 40.79 -19.83
N ASP A 3 -19.02 39.77 -19.15
CA ASP A 3 -19.86 38.72 -19.75
C ASP A 3 -20.38 37.72 -18.68
N ILE A 4 -21.03 38.23 -17.61
CA ILE A 4 -21.74 37.40 -16.61
C ILE A 4 -23.19 37.88 -16.46
N GLU A 5 -23.93 37.96 -17.57
CA GLU A 5 -25.39 38.16 -17.55
C GLU A 5 -26.15 37.02 -18.27
N GLY A 6 -25.49 35.90 -18.57
CA GLY A 6 -25.99 34.89 -19.51
C GLY A 6 -26.44 33.53 -18.97
N LEU A 7 -26.52 33.30 -17.66
CA LEU A 7 -26.87 31.97 -17.13
C LEU A 7 -27.84 32.05 -15.95
N VAL A 8 -29.14 32.01 -16.26
CA VAL A 8 -30.22 31.17 -15.66
C VAL A 8 -31.57 31.69 -16.18
N PRO A 9 -32.42 30.86 -16.83
CA PRO A 9 -33.83 31.19 -16.97
C PRO A 9 -34.51 31.00 -15.62
N LEU A 10 -34.99 32.09 -15.02
CA LEU A 10 -35.95 32.04 -13.92
C LEU A 10 -37.12 31.14 -14.33
N SER A 11 -37.39 30.09 -13.56
CA SER A 11 -38.63 29.33 -13.67
C SER A 11 -39.80 30.28 -13.44
N LYS A 12 -40.62 30.50 -14.47
CA LYS A 12 -41.84 31.30 -14.37
C LYS A 12 -42.80 30.62 -13.37
N GLY A 13 -42.97 31.18 -12.18
CA GLY A 13 -44.14 30.87 -11.35
C GLY A 13 -43.97 30.82 -9.84
N GLU A 14 -42.79 31.04 -9.26
CA GLU A 14 -42.65 31.13 -7.80
C GLU A 14 -42.73 32.59 -7.35
N GLU A 15 -43.81 32.95 -6.64
CA GLU A 15 -43.94 34.24 -5.95
C GLU A 15 -42.84 34.34 -4.88
N LEU A 16 -42.12 35.48 -4.87
CA LEU A 16 -41.18 35.84 -3.81
C LEU A 16 -41.88 35.72 -2.45
N PRO A 17 -41.35 34.95 -1.48
CA PRO A 17 -41.83 35.04 -0.11
C PRO A 17 -41.60 36.47 0.35
N VAL A 18 -42.65 37.12 0.81
CA VAL A 18 -42.57 38.46 1.41
C VAL A 18 -41.59 38.37 2.57
N ALA A 19 -40.40 38.96 2.42
CA ALA A 19 -39.46 39.13 3.52
C ALA A 19 -40.18 39.85 4.66
N PRO A 20 -40.18 39.32 5.90
CA PRO A 20 -40.86 39.98 7.01
C PRO A 20 -40.18 41.32 7.33
N GLU A 21 -40.95 42.27 7.87
CA GLU A 21 -40.56 43.65 8.22
C GLU A 21 -39.51 43.76 9.36
N ARG A 22 -38.76 42.69 9.66
CA ARG A 22 -37.70 42.63 10.70
C ARG A 22 -36.33 42.55 10.04
N LEU A 23 -35.35 43.28 10.58
CA LEU A 23 -33.97 43.26 10.08
C LEU A 23 -33.27 41.95 10.44
N GLU A 24 -33.63 41.41 11.61
CA GLU A 24 -33.34 40.08 12.08
C GLU A 24 -34.01 39.05 11.15
N GLU A 25 -33.36 37.91 10.89
CA GLU A 25 -33.87 36.80 10.05
C GLU A 25 -33.94 37.09 8.54
N SER A 26 -33.47 38.27 8.11
CA SER A 26 -33.17 38.56 6.70
C SER A 26 -32.01 37.72 6.16
N MET A 27 -31.88 37.55 4.83
CA MET A 27 -30.81 36.74 4.24
C MET A 27 -29.40 37.23 4.64
N GLU A 28 -29.17 38.54 4.60
CA GLU A 28 -27.88 39.14 4.97
C GLU A 28 -27.58 38.89 6.46
N TRP A 29 -28.57 39.12 7.33
CA TRP A 29 -28.43 38.90 8.77
C TRP A 29 -28.18 37.42 9.12
N VAL A 30 -28.87 36.50 8.45
CA VAL A 30 -28.69 35.04 8.63
C VAL A 30 -27.28 34.62 8.23
N ILE A 31 -26.76 35.14 7.10
CA ILE A 31 -25.40 34.85 6.62
C ILE A 31 -24.37 35.39 7.61
N GLU A 32 -24.49 36.65 8.04
CA GLU A 32 -23.55 37.28 8.98
C GLU A 32 -23.55 36.60 10.35
N THR A 33 -24.75 36.34 10.89
CA THR A 33 -24.91 35.67 12.20
C THR A 33 -24.37 34.25 12.18
N TYR A 34 -24.66 33.47 11.13
CA TYR A 34 -24.08 32.14 10.97
C TYR A 34 -22.55 32.21 10.92
N ARG A 35 -21.99 33.08 10.07
CA ARG A 35 -20.53 33.17 9.89
C ARG A 35 -19.82 33.53 11.19
N LYS A 36 -20.37 34.46 11.96
CA LYS A 36 -19.87 34.87 13.27
C LYS A 36 -19.80 33.67 14.23
N HIS A 37 -20.90 32.96 14.45
CA HIS A 37 -20.94 31.84 15.41
C HIS A 37 -20.22 30.60 14.93
N GLN A 38 -20.28 30.32 13.63
CA GLN A 38 -19.56 29.20 13.04
C GLN A 38 -18.04 29.40 13.17
N LEU A 39 -17.53 30.63 13.01
CA LEU A 39 -16.11 30.93 13.20
C LEU A 39 -15.67 30.62 14.63
N VAL A 40 -16.46 31.01 15.63
CA VAL A 40 -16.20 30.71 17.04
C VAL A 40 -16.20 29.20 17.30
N LYS A 41 -17.22 28.48 16.80
CA LYS A 41 -17.36 27.02 16.94
C LYS A 41 -16.17 26.27 16.32
N VAL A 42 -15.79 26.62 15.10
CA VAL A 42 -14.65 26.02 14.38
C VAL A 42 -13.33 26.35 15.08
N THR A 43 -13.12 27.61 15.49
CA THR A 43 -11.90 28.03 16.18
C THR A 43 -11.74 27.29 17.51
N ALA A 44 -12.83 27.13 18.27
CA ALA A 44 -12.85 26.37 19.52
C ALA A 44 -12.52 24.89 19.28
N TRP A 45 -13.08 24.28 18.24
CA TRP A 45 -12.76 22.90 17.85
C TRP A 45 -11.28 22.76 17.48
N LEU A 46 -10.73 23.70 16.71
CA LEU A 46 -9.31 23.71 16.34
C LEU A 46 -8.41 23.94 17.56
N ASP A 47 -8.80 24.80 18.49
CA ASP A 47 -8.08 25.03 19.76
C ASP A 47 -8.04 23.78 20.63
N GLU A 48 -9.15 23.04 20.71
CA GLU A 48 -9.23 21.78 21.43
C GLU A 48 -8.33 20.71 20.79
N ASN A 49 -8.31 20.64 19.45
CA ASN A 49 -7.61 19.58 18.72
C ASN A 49 -6.14 19.90 18.41
N LEU A 50 -5.75 21.16 18.30
CA LEU A 50 -4.39 21.58 17.93
C LEU A 50 -3.71 22.39 19.03
N GLY A 51 -4.42 22.76 20.10
CA GLY A 51 -3.93 23.66 21.15
C GLY A 51 -4.17 25.14 20.81
N LYS A 52 -4.33 25.95 21.87
CA LYS A 52 -4.63 27.39 21.79
C LYS A 52 -3.44 28.19 21.23
N GLY A 53 -3.73 29.24 20.46
CA GLY A 53 -2.75 30.24 20.01
C GLY A 53 -2.41 30.16 18.52
N ARG A 54 -1.23 30.67 18.13
CA ARG A 54 -0.85 30.76 16.70
C ARG A 54 -0.69 29.35 16.09
N ARG A 55 -1.55 29.04 15.12
CA ARG A 55 -1.62 27.75 14.40
C ARG A 55 -0.33 27.34 13.71
N ASN A 56 0.55 28.30 13.39
CA ASN A 56 1.83 28.05 12.69
C ASN A 56 2.80 27.10 13.42
N LYS A 57 2.58 26.79 14.71
CA LYS A 57 3.40 25.85 15.48
C LYS A 57 2.75 24.49 15.71
N THR A 58 1.44 24.35 15.49
CA THR A 58 0.65 23.17 15.88
C THR A 58 -0.10 22.54 14.71
N LEU A 59 -0.35 23.29 13.65
CA LEU A 59 -0.85 22.77 12.38
C LEU A 59 0.34 22.42 11.48
N ILE A 60 0.27 21.24 10.85
CA ILE A 60 1.17 20.88 9.75
C ILE A 60 0.46 21.33 8.46
N PRO A 61 0.97 22.36 7.74
CA PRO A 61 0.39 22.75 6.45
C PRO A 61 0.34 21.53 5.53
N ARG A 62 -0.80 21.31 4.87
CA ARG A 62 -0.98 20.16 3.99
C ARG A 62 -0.95 20.61 2.55
N ILE A 63 -0.13 19.93 1.76
CA ILE A 63 -0.04 20.14 0.32
C ILE A 63 -1.08 19.24 -0.36
N LEU A 64 -1.89 19.85 -1.22
CA LEU A 64 -2.87 19.15 -2.04
C LEU A 64 -2.22 18.69 -3.35
N LEU A 65 -2.56 17.48 -3.75
CA LEU A 65 -2.06 16.82 -4.94
C LEU A 65 -3.22 16.53 -5.89
N ASP A 66 -3.11 16.97 -7.12
CA ASP A 66 -3.99 16.62 -8.24
C ASP A 66 -3.68 15.20 -8.71
N VAL A 67 -4.66 14.31 -8.58
CA VAL A 67 -4.59 12.90 -8.95
C VAL A 67 -5.55 12.53 -10.09
N ASN A 68 -6.09 13.53 -10.80
CA ASN A 68 -6.98 13.27 -11.92
C ASN A 68 -6.26 12.47 -13.03
N PRO A 69 -6.96 11.56 -13.74
CA PRO A 69 -6.39 10.84 -14.87
C PRO A 69 -5.84 11.81 -15.92
N ILE A 70 -4.55 11.73 -16.20
CA ILE A 70 -3.89 12.70 -17.09
C ILE A 70 -4.02 12.24 -18.54
N THR A 71 -4.92 12.86 -19.30
CA THR A 71 -5.21 12.52 -20.70
C THR A 71 -4.16 13.02 -21.70
N HIS A 72 -3.23 13.89 -21.29
CA HIS A 72 -2.31 14.61 -22.18
C HIS A 72 -0.86 14.72 -21.67
N ARG A 73 -0.19 13.61 -21.32
CA ARG A 73 1.28 13.59 -21.13
C ARG A 73 1.99 12.93 -22.31
N GLN A 74 3.22 13.39 -22.57
CA GLN A 74 4.00 13.02 -23.75
C GLN A 74 4.73 11.67 -23.60
N SER A 75 4.90 11.14 -22.38
CA SER A 75 5.65 9.89 -22.15
C SER A 75 4.86 8.84 -21.35
N LEU A 76 5.01 7.57 -21.75
CA LEU A 76 4.40 6.41 -21.10
C LEU A 76 4.82 6.23 -19.63
N LEU A 77 6.04 6.62 -19.25
CA LEU A 77 6.48 6.61 -17.85
C LEU A 77 5.63 7.55 -16.98
N GLU A 78 5.22 8.69 -17.51
CA GLU A 78 4.36 9.64 -16.80
C GLU A 78 2.87 9.27 -16.86
N ILE A 79 2.45 8.48 -17.85
CA ILE A 79 1.08 7.94 -17.94
C ILE A 79 0.93 6.73 -17.01
N VAL A 80 1.96 5.89 -16.89
CA VAL A 80 1.99 4.69 -16.03
C VAL A 80 2.34 5.03 -14.58
N PHE A 81 3.18 6.06 -14.36
CA PHE A 81 3.54 6.60 -13.05
C PHE A 81 3.32 8.11 -13.01
N PRO A 82 2.07 8.59 -13.02
CA PRO A 82 1.79 10.00 -12.91
C PRO A 82 2.28 10.49 -11.54
N ALA A 83 3.38 11.24 -11.52
CA ALA A 83 3.69 12.06 -10.37
C ALA A 83 2.58 13.12 -10.27
N PRO A 84 1.81 13.13 -9.17
CA PRO A 84 0.68 14.04 -9.03
C PRO A 84 1.18 15.48 -9.00
N ARG A 85 0.40 16.39 -9.58
CA ARG A 85 0.73 17.81 -9.62
C ARG A 85 0.39 18.44 -8.27
N ILE A 86 1.26 19.30 -7.74
CA ILE A 86 0.92 20.12 -6.56
C ILE A 86 -0.08 21.20 -6.97
N ILE A 87 -1.18 21.29 -6.23
CA ILE A 87 -2.19 22.35 -6.37
C ILE A 87 -1.74 23.53 -5.52
N ASN A 88 -1.43 24.65 -6.17
CA ASN A 88 -1.04 25.89 -5.49
C ASN A 88 -2.10 27.00 -5.64
N GLU A 89 -3.05 26.79 -6.54
CA GLU A 89 -4.17 27.69 -6.75
C GLU A 89 -5.19 27.59 -5.60
N ASP A 90 -5.98 28.65 -5.39
CA ASP A 90 -7.16 28.55 -4.54
C ASP A 90 -8.17 27.58 -5.19
N LEU A 91 -8.78 26.70 -4.41
CA LEU A 91 -9.80 25.77 -4.90
C LEU A 91 -10.98 26.50 -5.53
N LEU A 92 -11.26 27.73 -5.10
CA LEU A 92 -12.29 28.60 -5.68
C LEU A 92 -11.93 29.14 -7.07
N GLU A 93 -10.63 29.19 -7.43
CA GLU A 93 -10.14 29.64 -8.74
C GLU A 93 -10.00 28.49 -9.74
N VAL A 94 -10.01 27.24 -9.26
CA VAL A 94 -10.06 26.07 -10.14
C VAL A 94 -11.42 26.05 -10.84
N ASN A 95 -11.43 25.89 -12.16
CA ASN A 95 -12.66 25.86 -12.98
C ASN A 95 -13.44 24.54 -12.82
N ASN A 96 -13.80 24.21 -11.58
CA ASN A 96 -14.62 23.07 -11.16
C ASN A 96 -15.44 23.46 -9.93
N LEU A 97 -16.62 22.86 -9.79
CA LEU A 97 -17.48 23.07 -8.62
C LEU A 97 -17.46 21.90 -7.64
N LYS A 98 -16.95 20.75 -8.09
CA LYS A 98 -17.05 19.47 -7.38
C LYS A 98 -15.67 18.90 -7.19
N PHE A 99 -15.27 18.73 -5.94
CA PHE A 99 -13.96 18.26 -5.53
C PHE A 99 -14.13 17.04 -4.65
N MET A 100 -13.23 16.08 -4.81
CA MET A 100 -13.12 14.94 -3.94
C MET A 100 -11.69 14.86 -3.39
N LEU A 101 -11.58 14.85 -2.06
CA LEU A 101 -10.32 14.75 -1.34
C LEU A 101 -10.24 13.38 -0.66
N ASP A 102 -9.49 12.47 -1.29
CA ASP A 102 -9.23 11.13 -0.78
C ASP A 102 -7.87 11.08 -0.09
N ALA A 103 -7.82 10.61 1.15
CA ALA A 103 -6.56 10.37 1.86
C ALA A 103 -6.77 9.33 2.96
N GLU A 104 -5.72 8.63 3.36
CA GLU A 104 -5.83 7.60 4.41
C GLU A 104 -6.29 8.15 5.78
N SER A 105 -6.76 7.25 6.63
CA SER A 105 -7.17 7.55 8.00
C SER A 105 -6.05 8.25 8.79
N GLY A 106 -6.39 9.26 9.59
CA GLY A 106 -5.42 10.01 10.38
C GLY A 106 -4.54 11.01 9.60
N MET A 107 -4.71 11.15 8.27
CA MET A 107 -3.98 12.14 7.44
C MET A 107 -4.41 13.59 7.65
N GLY A 108 -5.45 13.83 8.48
CA GLY A 108 -5.89 15.18 8.86
C GLY A 108 -6.89 15.81 7.90
N LYS A 109 -7.73 15.02 7.20
CA LYS A 109 -8.80 15.52 6.32
C LYS A 109 -9.75 16.47 7.03
N THR A 110 -10.32 16.04 8.17
CA THR A 110 -11.18 16.88 9.01
C THR A 110 -10.45 18.13 9.48
N THR A 111 -9.20 18.02 9.92
CA THR A 111 -8.39 19.18 10.33
C THR A 111 -8.17 20.16 9.17
N PHE A 112 -7.94 19.66 7.96
CA PHE A 112 -7.83 20.46 6.75
C PHE A 112 -9.14 21.19 6.45
N LEU A 113 -10.28 20.49 6.45
CA LEU A 113 -11.59 21.12 6.23
C LEU A 113 -11.90 22.19 7.28
N MET A 114 -11.64 21.89 8.56
CA MET A 114 -11.87 22.82 9.67
C MET A 114 -10.96 24.06 9.57
N HIS A 115 -9.71 23.90 9.17
CA HIS A 115 -8.84 25.05 8.96
C HIS A 115 -9.20 25.86 7.70
N TYR A 116 -9.66 25.19 6.64
CA TYR A 116 -10.12 25.85 5.42
C TYR A 116 -11.37 26.68 5.69
N ILE A 117 -12.35 26.14 6.42
CA ILE A 117 -13.55 26.90 6.81
C ILE A 117 -13.25 28.04 7.78
N GLU A 118 -12.33 27.86 8.74
CA GLU A 118 -11.84 28.96 9.62
C GLU A 118 -11.33 30.13 8.76
N THR A 119 -10.51 29.84 7.75
CA THR A 119 -9.95 30.85 6.83
C THR A 119 -11.03 31.54 5.99
N LEU A 120 -12.01 30.78 5.50
CA LEU A 120 -13.12 31.32 4.69
C LEU A 120 -14.08 32.19 5.51
N LEU A 121 -14.27 31.86 6.79
CA LEU A 121 -15.15 32.58 7.71
C LEU A 121 -14.51 33.87 8.23
N ASP A 122 -13.19 33.87 8.46
CA ASP A 122 -12.42 35.04 8.89
C ASP A 122 -12.27 36.09 7.77
N ALA A 123 -12.29 35.65 6.51
CA ALA A 123 -12.31 36.54 5.35
C ALA A 123 -13.69 37.21 5.12
N SER A 124 -13.74 38.24 4.26
CA SER A 124 -15.00 38.81 3.79
C SER A 124 -15.82 37.76 3.02
N PRO A 125 -17.17 37.74 3.13
CA PRO A 125 -18.01 36.79 2.40
C PRO A 125 -17.69 36.78 0.90
N HIS A 126 -17.51 35.60 0.33
CA HIS A 126 -17.30 35.46 -1.10
C HIS A 126 -18.56 35.90 -1.87
N GLN A 127 -18.40 36.61 -2.99
CA GLN A 127 -19.52 37.21 -3.75
C GLN A 127 -20.54 36.17 -4.24
N ILE A 128 -20.06 34.96 -4.54
CA ILE A 128 -20.85 33.85 -5.08
C ILE A 128 -21.18 32.81 -3.98
N TYR A 129 -20.17 32.27 -3.29
CA TYR A 129 -20.31 31.27 -2.24
C TYR A 129 -20.22 31.88 -0.83
N SER A 130 -21.22 32.64 -0.43
CA SER A 130 -21.18 33.46 0.80
C SER A 130 -21.22 32.64 2.10
N LEU A 131 -21.75 31.41 2.05
CA LEU A 131 -21.97 30.56 3.21
C LEU A 131 -21.20 29.22 3.08
N PRO A 132 -20.02 29.08 3.73
CA PRO A 132 -19.31 27.82 3.81
C PRO A 132 -19.90 26.96 4.94
N ILE A 133 -20.36 25.76 4.60
CA ILE A 133 -21.03 24.82 5.50
C ILE A 133 -20.15 23.58 5.66
N TYR A 134 -19.75 23.28 6.89
CA TYR A 134 -19.16 21.99 7.24
C TYR A 134 -20.26 21.03 7.69
N PHE A 135 -20.27 19.81 7.15
CA PHE A 135 -21.21 18.76 7.59
C PHE A 135 -20.58 17.37 7.52
N HIS A 136 -20.79 16.56 8.55
CA HIS A 136 -20.28 15.20 8.61
C HIS A 136 -21.36 14.19 8.16
N LEU A 137 -21.15 13.54 7.02
CA LEU A 137 -22.15 12.68 6.35
C LEU A 137 -22.54 11.44 7.16
N GLY A 138 -21.68 10.97 8.05
CA GLY A 138 -22.02 9.91 9.01
C GLY A 138 -23.20 10.25 9.93
N ASN A 139 -23.61 11.51 10.04
CA ASN A 139 -24.76 11.93 10.85
C ASN A 139 -26.11 11.79 10.13
N VAL A 140 -26.12 11.49 8.81
CA VAL A 140 -27.36 11.31 8.05
C VAL A 140 -28.01 9.96 8.44
N PRO A 141 -29.30 9.94 8.79
CA PRO A 141 -30.01 8.69 9.09
C PRO A 141 -30.13 7.77 7.86
N GLU A 142 -30.14 6.47 8.10
CA GLU A 142 -30.19 5.44 7.05
C GLU A 142 -31.50 5.50 6.26
N GLY A 143 -31.39 5.39 4.93
CA GLY A 143 -32.54 5.47 4.02
C GLY A 143 -33.12 6.88 3.90
N GLY A 144 -32.46 7.87 4.49
CA GLY A 144 -32.92 9.26 4.51
C GLY A 144 -32.79 10.01 3.19
N GLY A 145 -31.88 9.53 2.33
CA GLY A 145 -31.57 10.17 1.06
C GLY A 145 -31.20 11.65 1.21
N PHE A 146 -31.30 12.39 0.10
CA PHE A 146 -30.94 13.82 0.09
C PHE A 146 -31.88 14.70 0.91
N GLN A 147 -33.16 14.34 1.03
CA GLN A 147 -34.11 15.15 1.79
C GLN A 147 -33.70 15.22 3.26
N GLN A 148 -33.39 14.09 3.90
CA GLN A 148 -32.94 14.10 5.28
C GLN A 148 -31.57 14.75 5.43
N PHE A 149 -30.66 14.57 4.48
CA PHE A 149 -29.41 15.34 4.46
C PHE A 149 -29.66 16.85 4.50
N ARG A 150 -30.58 17.36 3.66
CA ARG A 150 -30.95 18.78 3.63
C ARG A 150 -31.57 19.24 4.94
N GLU A 151 -32.47 18.44 5.52
CA GLU A 151 -33.08 18.73 6.83
C GLU A 151 -32.02 18.77 7.94
N SER A 152 -31.05 17.84 7.94
CA SER A 152 -29.94 17.83 8.90
C SER A 152 -29.01 19.02 8.74
N VAL A 153 -28.67 19.41 7.51
CA VAL A 153 -27.84 20.60 7.25
C VAL A 153 -28.56 21.87 7.69
N ASN A 154 -29.85 22.01 7.36
CA ASN A 154 -30.65 23.15 7.79
C ASN A 154 -30.71 23.25 9.31
N ARG A 155 -30.90 22.11 10.00
CA ARG A 155 -30.89 22.08 11.47
C ARG A 155 -29.55 22.54 12.03
N GLU A 156 -28.43 22.04 11.51
CA GLU A 156 -27.08 22.48 11.96
C GLU A 156 -26.87 24.00 11.77
N ILE A 157 -27.35 24.57 10.67
CA ILE A 157 -27.25 26.02 10.43
C ILE A 157 -28.12 26.79 11.43
N ILE A 158 -29.37 26.36 11.63
CA ILE A 158 -30.29 26.98 12.61
C ILE A 158 -29.67 26.92 14.01
N ASP A 159 -29.16 25.76 14.43
CA ASP A 159 -28.58 25.58 15.76
C ASP A 159 -27.39 26.53 15.99
N VAL A 160 -26.58 26.79 14.96
CA VAL A 160 -25.48 27.77 15.01
C VAL A 160 -26.00 29.20 15.11
N ILE A 161 -27.07 29.56 14.38
CA ILE A 161 -27.70 30.89 14.45
C ILE A 161 -28.34 31.12 15.82
N LEU A 162 -28.95 30.09 16.41
CA LEU A 162 -29.61 30.15 17.70
C LEU A 162 -28.65 30.48 18.85
N LEU A 163 -27.33 30.26 18.68
CA LEU A 163 -26.31 30.71 19.63
C LEU A 163 -26.31 32.24 19.81
N GLU A 164 -26.82 33.01 18.85
CA GLU A 164 -26.98 34.46 18.99
C GLU A 164 -27.92 34.83 20.15
N ARG A 165 -28.86 33.94 20.53
CA ARG A 165 -29.73 34.15 21.71
C ARG A 165 -28.94 34.12 23.03
N GLU A 166 -27.78 33.44 23.07
CA GLU A 166 -26.94 33.42 24.25
C GLU A 166 -26.24 34.78 24.47
N GLU A 167 -25.86 35.44 23.38
CA GLU A 167 -25.26 36.78 23.41
C GLU A 167 -26.32 37.89 23.52
N ASN A 168 -27.50 37.68 22.94
CA ASN A 168 -28.62 38.62 22.91
C ASN A 168 -29.92 37.96 23.43
N PRO A 169 -30.11 37.85 24.77
CA PRO A 169 -31.25 37.15 25.35
C PRO A 169 -32.63 37.75 25.05
N GLU A 170 -32.69 39.00 24.60
CA GLU A 170 -33.93 39.68 24.22
C GLU A 170 -34.35 39.39 22.76
N LEU A 171 -33.49 38.72 21.99
CA LEU A 171 -33.72 38.39 20.58
C LEU A 171 -34.75 37.26 20.45
N ILE A 172 -35.89 37.58 19.82
CA ILE A 172 -36.93 36.61 19.51
C ILE A 172 -36.69 36.10 18.09
N LEU A 173 -36.18 34.87 17.97
CA LEU A 173 -36.03 34.18 16.68
C LEU A 173 -37.17 33.18 16.48
N ASP A 174 -37.71 33.11 15.28
CA ASP A 174 -38.69 32.12 14.83
C ASP A 174 -37.97 31.07 13.96
N GLU A 175 -37.91 29.83 14.45
CA GLU A 175 -37.25 28.73 13.73
C GLU A 175 -37.93 28.40 12.40
N ASP A 176 -39.26 28.54 12.30
CA ASP A 176 -39.99 28.28 11.06
C ASP A 176 -39.64 29.34 10.01
N LEU A 177 -39.50 30.59 10.44
CA LEU A 177 -39.07 31.68 9.57
C LEU A 177 -37.61 31.52 9.13
N LEU A 178 -36.70 31.17 10.04
CA LEU A 178 -35.31 30.84 9.69
C LEU A 178 -35.24 29.69 8.67
N GLN A 179 -36.09 28.67 8.83
CA GLN A 179 -36.17 27.56 7.90
C GLN A 179 -36.64 28.00 6.50
N ILE A 180 -37.61 28.92 6.41
CA ILE A 180 -38.06 29.53 5.14
C ILE A 180 -36.94 30.39 4.53
N THR A 181 -36.27 31.23 5.32
CA THR A 181 -35.15 32.07 4.86
C THR A 181 -34.02 31.20 4.34
N LEU A 182 -33.62 30.14 5.05
CA LEU A 182 -32.60 29.19 4.59
C LEU A 182 -33.01 28.53 3.28
N ASN A 183 -34.23 28.02 3.17
CA ASN A 183 -34.72 27.44 1.93
C ASN A 183 -34.71 28.44 0.76
N SER A 184 -34.94 29.72 1.04
CA SER A 184 -34.82 30.78 0.06
C SER A 184 -33.36 31.05 -0.31
N ILE A 185 -32.43 31.09 0.66
CA ILE A 185 -30.99 31.17 0.39
C ILE A 185 -30.55 29.99 -0.49
N PHE A 186 -31.11 28.79 -0.29
CA PHE A 186 -30.89 27.64 -1.19
C PHE A 186 -31.37 27.81 -2.63
N GLY A 187 -32.37 28.65 -2.88
CA GLY A 187 -32.84 28.94 -4.23
C GLY A 187 -32.05 30.06 -4.93
N TYR A 188 -31.47 31.01 -4.18
CA TYR A 188 -30.89 32.25 -4.73
C TYR A 188 -29.37 32.36 -4.59
N SER A 189 -28.78 31.78 -3.54
CA SER A 189 -27.35 31.86 -3.24
C SER A 189 -26.67 30.51 -3.46
N LYS A 190 -25.43 30.54 -3.93
CA LYS A 190 -24.64 29.31 -4.05
C LYS A 190 -23.94 29.04 -2.71
N PHE A 191 -24.05 27.84 -2.18
CA PHE A 191 -23.32 27.41 -0.99
C PHE A 191 -21.97 26.82 -1.33
N MET A 192 -21.12 26.77 -0.31
CA MET A 192 -19.91 25.98 -0.30
C MET A 192 -20.06 24.85 0.73
N PHE A 193 -20.28 23.63 0.26
CA PHE A 193 -20.39 22.44 1.10
C PHE A 193 -19.02 21.81 1.29
N LEU A 194 -18.59 21.67 2.55
CA LEU A 194 -17.43 20.92 2.98
C LEU A 194 -17.94 19.66 3.71
N LEU A 195 -18.06 18.56 2.96
CA LEU A 195 -18.71 17.34 3.40
C LEU A 195 -17.67 16.31 3.85
N ASP A 196 -17.71 15.92 5.12
CA ASP A 196 -16.76 14.96 5.71
C ASP A 196 -17.33 13.56 5.90
N GLY A 197 -16.46 12.56 5.88
CA GLY A 197 -16.80 11.17 6.17
C GLY A 197 -17.76 10.54 5.16
N PHE A 198 -17.54 10.73 3.85
CA PHE A 198 -18.39 10.12 2.81
C PHE A 198 -18.45 8.59 2.90
N ASP A 199 -17.34 7.95 3.27
CA ASP A 199 -17.25 6.52 3.51
C ASP A 199 -18.09 6.08 4.73
N GLN A 200 -18.43 6.98 5.64
CA GLN A 200 -19.30 6.67 6.80
C GLN A 200 -20.79 6.75 6.47
N LEU A 201 -21.17 7.17 5.26
CA LEU A 201 -22.54 7.08 4.78
C LEU A 201 -22.88 5.61 4.47
N HIS A 202 -24.13 5.22 4.75
CA HIS A 202 -24.59 3.85 4.50
C HIS A 202 -24.41 3.47 3.02
N PRO A 203 -23.93 2.26 2.65
CA PRO A 203 -23.55 1.95 1.26
C PRO A 203 -24.65 2.18 0.22
N GLN A 204 -25.91 1.88 0.57
CA GLN A 204 -27.05 2.11 -0.33
C GLN A 204 -27.28 3.61 -0.59
N ASP A 205 -27.09 4.43 0.44
CA ASP A 205 -27.22 5.88 0.34
C ASP A 205 -25.98 6.51 -0.30
N ARG A 206 -24.78 5.96 -0.07
CA ARG A 206 -23.51 6.41 -0.64
C ARG A 206 -23.55 6.43 -2.16
N PHE A 207 -23.93 5.31 -2.77
CA PHE A 207 -24.02 5.19 -4.22
C PHE A 207 -25.05 6.19 -4.79
N ARG A 208 -26.26 6.21 -4.22
CA ARG A 208 -27.32 7.11 -4.66
C ARG A 208 -26.96 8.57 -4.50
N PHE A 209 -26.41 8.94 -3.34
CA PHE A 209 -25.96 10.30 -3.03
C PHE A 209 -24.93 10.74 -4.06
N PHE A 210 -23.93 9.91 -4.40
CA PHE A 210 -22.95 10.26 -5.41
C PHE A 210 -23.54 10.41 -6.81
N VAL A 211 -24.42 9.50 -7.23
CA VAL A 211 -25.07 9.57 -8.55
C VAL A 211 -25.89 10.87 -8.65
N ASP A 212 -26.78 11.09 -7.70
CA ASP A 212 -27.69 12.24 -7.70
C ASP A 212 -26.91 13.57 -7.54
N SER A 213 -25.79 13.55 -6.82
CA SER A 213 -24.97 14.75 -6.51
C SER A 213 -23.92 15.08 -7.56
N PHE A 214 -23.11 14.10 -7.96
CA PHE A 214 -21.92 14.30 -8.79
C PHE A 214 -22.17 13.95 -10.26
N LEU A 215 -22.88 12.85 -10.54
CA LEU A 215 -23.11 12.40 -11.93
C LEU A 215 -24.24 13.14 -12.64
N ASP A 216 -25.41 13.20 -12.00
CA ASP A 216 -26.60 13.78 -12.60
C ASP A 216 -26.77 15.26 -12.25
N ASP A 217 -26.01 15.74 -11.25
CA ASP A 217 -26.01 17.13 -10.75
C ASP A 217 -27.40 17.64 -10.31
N ASN A 218 -28.30 16.73 -9.94
CA ASN A 218 -29.67 17.04 -9.55
C ASN A 218 -29.77 17.65 -8.14
N LEU A 219 -28.74 17.50 -7.31
CA LEU A 219 -28.78 17.87 -5.90
C LEU A 219 -28.06 19.18 -5.59
N PHE A 220 -26.79 19.28 -5.98
CA PHE A 220 -25.95 20.42 -5.64
C PHE A 220 -25.90 21.48 -6.74
N HIS A 221 -26.24 21.16 -8.00
CA HIS A 221 -26.29 22.10 -9.12
C HIS A 221 -25.05 23.03 -9.14
N SER A 222 -25.26 24.36 -9.05
CA SER A 222 -24.19 25.35 -9.09
C SER A 222 -23.47 25.58 -7.75
N ASN A 223 -23.67 24.75 -6.73
CA ASN A 223 -22.98 24.87 -5.44
C ASN A 223 -21.55 24.32 -5.52
N PHE A 224 -20.64 24.92 -4.75
CA PHE A 224 -19.31 24.34 -4.55
C PHE A 224 -19.43 23.18 -3.55
N VAL A 225 -18.84 22.03 -3.88
CA VAL A 225 -18.83 20.84 -3.02
C VAL A 225 -17.42 20.29 -2.94
N LEU A 226 -16.88 20.22 -1.73
CA LEU A 226 -15.67 19.48 -1.39
C LEU A 226 -16.04 18.31 -0.50
N LEU A 227 -15.83 17.09 -1.01
CA LEU A 227 -16.16 15.84 -0.34
C LEU A 227 -14.88 15.13 0.12
N THR A 228 -14.77 14.74 1.40
CA THR A 228 -13.65 13.95 1.91
C THR A 228 -14.01 12.49 2.17
N SER A 229 -13.04 11.60 1.92
CA SER A 229 -13.17 10.16 2.21
C SER A 229 -11.82 9.50 2.54
N ASP A 230 -11.85 8.38 3.28
CA ASP A 230 -10.68 7.55 3.62
C ASP A 230 -10.15 6.70 2.44
N LYS A 231 -11.06 6.30 1.54
CA LYS A 231 -10.84 5.68 0.22
C LYS A 231 -12.17 5.61 -0.50
N PHE A 232 -12.27 6.21 -1.68
CA PHE A 232 -13.53 6.19 -2.42
C PHE A 232 -13.70 4.88 -3.20
N GLU A 233 -14.59 4.01 -2.72
CA GLU A 233 -15.08 2.85 -3.46
C GLU A 233 -16.62 2.92 -3.58
N PHE A 234 -17.12 2.75 -4.81
CA PHE A 234 -18.56 2.71 -5.10
C PHE A 234 -19.28 1.44 -4.58
N GLY A 235 -18.55 0.56 -3.88
CA GLY A 235 -19.02 -0.74 -3.44
C GLY A 235 -19.33 -1.69 -4.59
N SER A 236 -19.91 -2.85 -4.26
CA SER A 236 -20.27 -3.92 -5.20
C SER A 236 -21.45 -3.58 -6.13
N LEU A 237 -22.12 -2.44 -5.91
CA LEU A 237 -23.33 -2.04 -6.61
C LEU A 237 -23.05 -1.25 -7.90
N ALA A 238 -21.82 -0.75 -8.10
CA ALA A 238 -21.48 0.04 -9.28
C ALA A 238 -20.98 -0.80 -10.44
N THR A 239 -21.49 -0.52 -11.64
CA THR A 239 -20.95 -1.08 -12.88
C THR A 239 -19.72 -0.32 -13.33
N ASP A 240 -18.81 -0.97 -14.07
CA ASP A 240 -17.62 -0.34 -14.66
C ASP A 240 -17.94 0.94 -15.45
N ALA A 241 -19.12 1.01 -16.07
CA ALA A 241 -19.59 2.17 -16.81
C ALA A 241 -19.89 3.37 -15.89
N ILE A 242 -20.46 3.12 -14.70
CA ILE A 242 -20.76 4.16 -13.71
C ILE A 242 -19.48 4.62 -13.02
N ILE A 243 -18.58 3.68 -12.71
CA ILE A 243 -17.25 4.00 -12.14
C ILE A 243 -16.50 4.96 -13.07
N LYS A 244 -16.39 4.63 -14.37
CA LYS A 244 -15.75 5.50 -15.37
C LYS A 244 -16.41 6.86 -15.53
N ARG A 245 -17.75 6.93 -15.47
CA ARG A 245 -18.46 8.23 -15.50
C ARG A 245 -18.20 9.03 -14.23
N GLY A 246 -18.07 8.37 -13.08
CA GLY A 246 -17.80 8.98 -11.78
C GLY A 246 -16.38 9.51 -11.62
N GLU A 247 -15.39 8.83 -12.19
CA GLU A 247 -13.99 9.28 -12.20
C GLU A 247 -13.81 10.67 -12.81
N GLY A 248 -14.65 11.06 -13.78
CA GLY A 248 -14.65 12.38 -14.41
C GLY A 248 -15.67 13.38 -13.83
N ALA A 249 -16.44 13.00 -12.80
CA ALA A 249 -17.53 13.82 -12.28
C ALA A 249 -17.12 14.80 -11.16
N ALA A 250 -15.93 14.59 -10.59
CA ALA A 250 -15.34 15.46 -9.58
C ALA A 250 -13.83 15.61 -9.84
N PHE A 251 -13.30 16.77 -9.49
CA PHE A 251 -11.86 17.00 -9.47
C PHE A 251 -11.22 16.24 -8.31
N GLN A 252 -10.37 15.28 -8.65
CA GLN A 252 -9.75 14.35 -7.71
C GLN A 252 -8.49 14.92 -7.06
N MET A 253 -8.44 14.88 -5.73
CA MET A 253 -7.31 15.37 -4.94
C MET A 253 -6.92 14.38 -3.84
N THR A 254 -5.66 14.45 -3.42
CA THR A 254 -5.17 13.77 -2.22
C THR A 254 -4.26 14.68 -1.39
N LEU A 255 -4.03 14.30 -0.13
CA LEU A 255 -3.05 14.97 0.73
C LEU A 255 -1.67 14.35 0.48
N GLN A 256 -0.67 15.20 0.20
CA GLN A 256 0.71 14.74 0.10
C GLN A 256 1.14 14.03 1.40
N THR A 257 1.78 12.87 1.27
CA THR A 257 2.42 12.20 2.41
C THR A 257 3.54 13.07 2.96
N LEU A 258 3.63 13.19 4.29
CA LEU A 258 4.65 14.02 4.92
C LEU A 258 6.06 13.56 4.58
N ASP A 259 6.90 14.52 4.22
CA ASP A 259 8.32 14.26 4.07
C ASP A 259 9.02 14.24 5.45
N PRO A 260 10.22 13.61 5.56
CA PRO A 260 10.93 13.54 6.83
C PRO A 260 11.30 14.90 7.45
N LYS A 261 11.43 15.95 6.63
CA LYS A 261 11.79 17.30 7.07
C LYS A 261 10.58 17.97 7.72
N GLU A 262 9.40 17.87 7.12
CA GLU A 262 8.13 18.37 7.68
C GLU A 262 7.83 17.73 9.04
N SER A 263 7.94 16.40 9.10
CA SER A 263 7.75 15.66 10.35
C SER A 263 8.76 16.07 11.43
N SER A 264 10.03 16.27 11.05
CA SER A 264 11.07 16.73 11.99
C SER A 264 10.80 18.15 12.50
N VAL A 265 10.35 19.05 11.64
CA VAL A 265 9.98 20.43 12.01
C VAL A 265 8.82 20.43 13.01
N TYR A 266 7.80 19.59 12.78
CA TYR A 266 6.66 19.47 13.67
C TYR A 266 7.03 18.86 15.03
N LEU A 267 7.83 17.78 15.04
CA LEU A 267 8.23 17.06 16.24
C LEU A 267 9.23 17.81 17.12
N ARG A 268 9.97 18.78 16.58
CA ARG A 268 10.98 19.57 17.33
C ARG A 268 12.01 18.65 18.01
N ASP A 269 12.14 18.71 19.32
CA ASP A 269 13.10 17.90 20.07
C ASP A 269 12.76 16.40 20.05
N ALA A 270 11.48 16.03 19.91
CA ALA A 270 11.08 14.64 19.76
C ALA A 270 11.67 14.01 18.48
N ALA A 271 11.98 14.82 17.46
CA ALA A 271 12.65 14.36 16.24
C ALA A 271 14.09 13.88 16.48
N LYS A 272 14.68 14.11 17.68
CA LYS A 272 16.00 13.61 18.04
C LYS A 272 15.96 12.21 18.66
N ASN A 273 14.78 11.71 19.04
CA ASN A 273 14.63 10.40 19.65
C ASN A 273 14.99 9.30 18.64
N ASN A 274 16.06 8.55 18.93
CA ASN A 274 16.56 7.50 18.04
C ASN A 274 15.63 6.28 18.00
N VAL A 275 14.97 5.94 19.11
CA VAL A 275 13.99 4.83 19.16
C VAL A 275 12.87 5.09 18.16
N ILE A 276 12.30 6.30 18.15
CA ILE A 276 11.23 6.66 17.21
C ILE A 276 11.71 6.57 15.75
N LYS A 277 12.93 7.02 15.45
CA LYS A 277 13.51 6.90 14.09
C LYS A 277 13.69 5.45 13.68
N GLU A 278 14.18 4.61 14.58
CA GLU A 278 14.40 3.19 14.33
C GLU A 278 13.08 2.44 14.16
N LEU A 279 12.06 2.70 14.99
CA LEU A 279 10.72 2.16 14.82
C LEU A 279 10.10 2.61 13.49
N ALA A 280 10.22 3.89 13.15
CA ALA A 280 9.65 4.44 11.91
C ALA A 280 10.31 3.90 10.63
N ALA A 281 11.52 3.35 10.73
CA ALA A 281 12.15 2.63 9.61
C ALA A 281 11.42 1.32 9.26
N PHE A 282 10.68 0.73 10.21
CA PHE A 282 9.90 -0.49 10.02
C PHE A 282 8.37 -0.22 10.01
N ALA A 283 7.93 0.85 10.67
CA ALA A 283 6.55 1.34 10.68
C ALA A 283 6.49 2.83 10.27
N PRO A 284 6.62 3.15 8.96
CA PRO A 284 6.71 4.54 8.48
C PRO A 284 5.53 5.43 8.86
N GLU A 285 4.35 4.84 9.12
CA GLU A 285 3.15 5.55 9.59
C GLU A 285 3.41 6.40 10.83
N LEU A 286 4.30 5.97 11.75
CA LEU A 286 4.65 6.72 12.96
C LEU A 286 5.14 8.15 12.68
N LEU A 287 5.87 8.33 11.56
CA LEU A 287 6.43 9.63 11.18
C LEU A 287 5.77 10.24 9.93
N LYS A 288 4.80 9.57 9.32
CA LYS A 288 4.08 10.06 8.13
C LYS A 288 2.64 10.45 8.42
N THR A 289 2.04 9.91 9.49
CA THR A 289 0.64 10.13 9.84
C THR A 289 0.52 11.19 10.94
N PRO A 290 -0.16 12.32 10.69
CA PRO A 290 -0.33 13.42 11.65
C PRO A 290 -0.84 13.02 13.03
N ILE A 291 -1.80 12.12 13.14
CA ILE A 291 -2.33 11.70 14.44
C ILE A 291 -1.28 11.00 15.31
N LEU A 292 -0.39 10.22 14.69
CA LEU A 292 0.73 9.54 15.38
C LEU A 292 1.87 10.51 15.71
N LEU A 293 2.14 11.48 14.82
CA LEU A 293 3.07 12.57 15.11
C LEU A 293 2.61 13.41 16.31
N LYS A 294 1.30 13.71 16.39
CA LYS A 294 0.71 14.41 17.53
C LYS A 294 0.91 13.62 18.83
N MET A 295 0.63 12.31 18.82
CA MET A 295 0.89 11.43 19.97
C MET A 295 2.36 11.52 20.43
N ILE A 296 3.32 11.32 19.51
CA ILE A 296 4.76 11.36 19.84
C ILE A 296 5.15 12.72 20.42
N ARG A 297 4.69 13.81 19.79
CA ARG A 297 4.95 15.17 20.26
C ARG A 297 4.38 15.42 21.66
N THR A 298 3.13 15.06 21.89
CA THR A 298 2.45 15.24 23.18
C THR A 298 3.13 14.44 24.28
N LEU A 299 3.49 13.18 24.03
CA LEU A 299 4.26 12.38 25.00
C LEU A 299 5.61 13.01 25.31
N ASN A 300 6.32 13.53 24.32
CA ASN A 300 7.61 14.19 24.52
C ASN A 300 7.47 15.51 25.31
N GLU A 301 6.49 16.35 24.97
CA GLU A 301 6.23 17.63 25.67
C GLU A 301 5.82 17.43 27.13
N ASN A 302 5.29 16.26 27.49
CA ASN A 302 4.94 15.87 28.86
C ASN A 302 6.00 14.97 29.54
N GLU A 303 7.19 14.81 28.96
CA GLU A 303 8.28 13.97 29.51
C GLU A 303 7.92 12.48 29.68
N LEU A 304 6.91 12.00 28.94
CA LEU A 304 6.40 10.62 29.01
C LEU A 304 7.00 9.70 27.95
N LEU A 305 7.83 10.23 27.04
CA LEU A 305 8.43 9.46 25.94
C LEU A 305 9.76 8.79 26.32
N GLU A 306 10.41 9.26 27.37
CA GLU A 306 11.72 8.76 27.78
C GLU A 306 11.61 7.34 28.37
N GLY A 307 12.50 6.43 27.94
CA GLY A 307 12.52 5.04 28.39
C GLY A 307 11.53 4.09 27.71
N LEU A 308 10.74 4.56 26.74
CA LEU A 308 9.87 3.71 25.93
C LEU A 308 10.63 3.18 24.71
N ASP A 309 10.66 1.85 24.53
CA ASP A 309 11.51 1.20 23.51
C ASP A 309 10.74 0.73 22.27
N ASN A 310 9.42 0.53 22.37
CA ASN A 310 8.61 -0.08 21.31
C ASN A 310 7.20 0.54 21.20
N ARG A 311 6.47 0.20 20.13
CA ARG A 311 5.11 0.75 19.91
C ARG A 311 4.11 0.36 20.99
N ALA A 312 4.24 -0.84 21.56
CA ALA A 312 3.37 -1.30 22.63
C ALA A 312 3.43 -0.38 23.87
N GLU A 313 4.64 0.02 24.26
CA GLU A 313 4.86 0.93 25.38
C GLU A 313 4.40 2.36 25.08
N ILE A 314 4.72 2.85 23.88
CA ILE A 314 4.29 4.18 23.41
C ILE A 314 2.76 4.28 23.41
N TYR A 315 2.06 3.29 22.85
CA TYR A 315 0.60 3.26 22.84
C TYR A 315 0.00 3.10 24.23
N THR A 316 0.58 2.24 25.07
CA THR A 316 0.13 2.11 26.47
C THR A 316 0.22 3.45 27.20
N GLN A 317 1.36 4.15 27.07
CA GLN A 317 1.56 5.44 27.73
C GLN A 317 0.65 6.53 27.14
N TRP A 318 0.42 6.50 25.83
CA TRP A 318 -0.51 7.41 25.15
C TRP A 318 -1.95 7.26 25.65
N PHE A 319 -2.47 6.04 25.68
CA PHE A 319 -3.84 5.80 26.12
C PHE A 319 -4.03 6.13 27.60
N LYS A 320 -3.05 5.83 28.45
CA LYS A 320 -3.07 6.27 29.85
C LYS A 320 -3.11 7.78 29.96
N HIS A 321 -2.23 8.49 29.26
CA HIS A 321 -2.21 9.96 29.26
C HIS A 321 -3.55 10.57 28.83
N LEU A 322 -4.17 10.02 27.78
CA LEU A 322 -5.46 10.52 27.28
C LEU A 322 -6.63 10.31 28.26
N LEU A 323 -6.62 9.20 29.00
CA LEU A 323 -7.75 8.80 29.85
C LEU A 323 -7.62 9.33 31.29
N VAL A 324 -6.40 9.62 31.76
CA VAL A 324 -6.15 10.25 33.06
C VAL A 324 -6.76 11.66 33.15
N GLU A 325 -6.93 12.37 32.02
CA GLU A 325 -7.63 13.67 31.97
C GLU A 325 -9.10 13.60 32.46
N PHE A 326 -9.67 12.40 32.59
CA PHE A 326 -11.06 12.15 33.00
C PHE A 326 -11.20 11.67 34.45
N ASP A 327 -10.13 11.74 35.27
CA ASP A 327 -10.12 11.37 36.70
C ASP A 327 -10.57 9.91 36.96
N ILE A 328 -10.24 9.01 36.02
CA ILE A 328 -10.51 7.57 36.10
C ILE A 328 -9.38 6.90 36.91
N ASP A 329 -9.72 6.02 37.85
CA ASP A 329 -8.71 5.29 38.63
C ASP A 329 -7.92 4.28 37.76
N ASP A 330 -6.67 3.98 38.13
CA ASP A 330 -5.80 3.08 37.37
C ASP A 330 -6.38 1.67 37.17
N SER A 331 -7.09 1.12 38.15
CA SER A 331 -7.73 -0.20 38.06
C SER A 331 -8.92 -0.20 37.09
N GLU A 332 -9.75 0.83 37.14
CA GLU A 332 -10.86 1.04 36.22
C GLU A 332 -10.37 1.29 34.79
N LEU A 333 -9.30 2.07 34.63
CA LEU A 333 -8.63 2.32 33.36
C LEU A 333 -8.10 1.03 32.72
N GLU A 334 -7.43 0.17 33.48
CA GLU A 334 -6.94 -1.12 32.96
C GLU A 334 -8.10 -2.03 32.54
N LYS A 335 -9.21 -2.07 33.29
CA LYS A 335 -10.43 -2.80 32.91
C LYS A 335 -11.04 -2.27 31.62
N CYS A 336 -11.10 -0.95 31.47
CA CYS A 336 -11.59 -0.27 30.27
C CYS A 336 -10.78 -0.66 29.02
N MET A 337 -9.45 -0.60 29.13
CA MET A 337 -8.57 -1.00 28.04
C MET A 337 -8.71 -2.49 27.70
N ASP A 338 -8.90 -3.35 28.70
CA ASP A 338 -9.07 -4.79 28.50
C ASP A 338 -10.39 -5.15 27.83
N GLN A 339 -11.47 -4.43 28.17
CA GLN A 339 -12.76 -4.55 27.50
C GLN A 339 -12.65 -4.19 26.01
N LEU A 340 -11.99 -3.06 25.70
CA LEU A 340 -11.78 -2.64 24.32
C LEU A 340 -10.85 -3.61 23.57
N ALA A 341 -9.87 -4.20 24.27
CA ALA A 341 -9.01 -5.26 23.76
C ALA A 341 -9.80 -6.52 23.37
N GLU A 342 -10.73 -6.98 24.24
CA GLU A 342 -11.60 -8.12 23.96
C GLU A 342 -12.49 -7.87 22.73
N ILE A 343 -13.11 -6.69 22.63
CA ILE A 343 -13.93 -6.31 21.46
C ILE A 343 -13.09 -6.32 20.18
N SER A 344 -11.90 -5.71 20.23
CA SER A 344 -11.02 -5.62 19.06
C SER A 344 -10.54 -6.99 18.59
N PHE A 345 -10.26 -7.91 19.53
CA PHE A 345 -9.90 -9.29 19.20
C PHE A 345 -11.06 -10.06 18.57
N GLN A 346 -12.29 -9.92 19.08
CA GLN A 346 -13.47 -10.55 18.45
C GLN A 346 -13.73 -10.00 17.04
N GLN A 347 -13.55 -8.69 16.82
CA GLN A 347 -13.64 -8.08 15.49
C GLN A 347 -12.60 -8.67 14.53
N MET A 348 -11.37 -8.89 14.98
CA MET A 348 -10.32 -9.55 14.18
C MET A 348 -10.71 -10.98 13.79
N LEU A 349 -11.31 -11.76 14.69
CA LEU A 349 -11.83 -13.11 14.40
C LEU A 349 -12.98 -13.08 13.38
N ASP A 350 -13.86 -12.08 13.47
CA ASP A 350 -14.94 -11.82 12.51
C ASP A 350 -14.43 -11.29 11.15
N GLY A 351 -13.12 -11.07 10.99
CA GLY A 351 -12.53 -10.47 9.78
C GLY A 351 -12.76 -8.95 9.65
N LYS A 352 -13.22 -8.29 10.71
CA LYS A 352 -13.53 -6.86 10.76
C LYS A 352 -12.31 -6.08 11.26
N ILE A 353 -11.36 -5.84 10.36
CA ILE A 353 -10.10 -5.16 10.68
C ILE A 353 -10.07 -3.83 9.96
N GLN A 354 -9.97 -2.74 10.70
CA GLN A 354 -10.11 -1.39 10.14
C GLN A 354 -9.14 -1.12 8.99
N ARG A 355 -7.89 -1.61 9.07
CA ARG A 355 -6.90 -1.46 7.99
C ARG A 355 -7.32 -2.09 6.66
N TYR A 356 -8.17 -3.11 6.70
CA TYR A 356 -8.58 -3.90 5.54
C TYR A 356 -10.09 -3.80 5.24
N GLN A 357 -10.85 -3.01 5.99
CA GLN A 357 -12.27 -2.75 5.72
C GLN A 357 -12.39 -1.87 4.48
N LYS A 358 -12.92 -2.45 3.39
CA LYS A 358 -13.10 -1.75 2.10
C LYS A 358 -14.53 -1.26 1.87
N GLU A 359 -15.52 -2.01 2.32
CA GLU A 359 -16.92 -1.75 1.95
C GLU A 359 -17.60 -0.76 2.91
N GLU A 360 -17.36 -0.94 4.20
CA GLU A 360 -18.11 -0.29 5.27
C GLU A 360 -17.19 0.02 6.46
N PRO A 361 -16.68 1.27 6.60
CA PRO A 361 -15.83 1.65 7.72
C PRO A 361 -16.61 1.65 9.03
N GLY A 362 -15.90 1.34 10.09
CA GLY A 362 -16.41 1.23 11.45
C GLY A 362 -17.35 0.06 11.72
N TYR A 363 -17.78 0.02 12.98
CA TYR A 363 -18.47 -1.09 13.61
C TYR A 363 -19.83 -0.64 14.09
N ASP A 364 -20.86 -1.47 13.87
CA ASP A 364 -22.20 -1.19 14.36
C ASP A 364 -22.22 -1.16 15.90
N LYS A 365 -22.83 -0.10 16.46
CA LYS A 365 -23.00 0.06 17.91
C LYS A 365 -23.86 -1.06 18.50
N SER A 366 -24.74 -1.69 17.72
CA SER A 366 -25.53 -2.85 18.17
C SER A 366 -24.66 -4.04 18.60
N GLY A 367 -23.40 -4.09 18.14
CA GLY A 367 -22.43 -5.11 18.52
C GLY A 367 -21.87 -4.96 19.94
N ILE A 368 -21.97 -3.78 20.54
CA ILE A 368 -21.56 -3.54 21.93
C ILE A 368 -22.71 -4.01 22.82
N LYS A 369 -22.60 -5.24 23.36
CA LYS A 369 -23.62 -5.78 24.29
C LYS A 369 -23.77 -4.84 25.49
N LYS A 370 -24.97 -4.26 25.66
CA LYS A 370 -25.31 -3.25 26.67
C LYS A 370 -25.02 -3.66 28.14
N ASP A 371 -24.80 -4.95 28.41
CA ASP A 371 -24.61 -5.47 29.79
C ASP A 371 -23.15 -5.83 30.16
N LYS A 372 -22.18 -5.66 29.24
CA LYS A 372 -20.77 -6.07 29.47
C LYS A 372 -19.75 -4.92 29.46
N PHE A 373 -20.16 -3.71 29.06
CA PHE A 373 -19.25 -2.64 28.64
C PHE A 373 -19.68 -1.25 29.13
N ASP A 374 -20.15 -1.15 30.38
CA ASP A 374 -20.72 0.07 30.97
C ASP A 374 -19.77 1.28 30.98
N LEU A 375 -18.45 1.05 30.90
CA LEU A 375 -17.42 2.11 30.87
C LEU A 375 -17.08 2.60 29.46
N LEU A 376 -17.54 1.90 28.42
CA LEU A 376 -17.37 2.29 27.02
C LEU A 376 -18.53 3.15 26.52
N MET A 377 -19.74 2.94 27.05
CA MET A 377 -20.97 3.60 26.60
C MET A 377 -21.52 4.56 27.67
N GLN A 378 -21.97 5.74 27.24
CA GLN A 378 -22.81 6.65 28.02
C GLN A 378 -24.16 6.81 27.30
N GLY A 379 -25.17 6.05 27.74
CA GLY A 379 -26.45 5.96 27.02
C GLY A 379 -26.31 5.14 25.75
N ASP A 380 -26.66 5.73 24.60
CA ASP A 380 -26.52 5.10 23.27
C ASP A 380 -25.24 5.56 22.51
N ASP A 381 -24.40 6.37 23.16
CA ASP A 381 -23.14 6.89 22.60
C ASP A 381 -21.91 6.38 23.36
N LEU A 382 -20.74 6.41 22.71
CA LEU A 382 -19.47 6.17 23.40
C LEU A 382 -19.22 7.25 24.45
N ALA A 383 -18.69 6.84 25.59
CA ALA A 383 -18.35 7.75 26.68
C ALA A 383 -17.34 8.83 26.21
N PRO A 384 -17.47 10.10 26.67
CA PRO A 384 -16.65 11.22 26.20
C PRO A 384 -15.14 11.02 26.31
N CYS A 385 -14.68 10.24 27.29
CA CYS A 385 -13.27 9.90 27.49
C CYS A 385 -12.63 9.22 26.27
N TRP A 386 -13.43 8.49 25.48
CA TRP A 386 -12.94 7.78 24.30
C TRP A 386 -12.85 8.64 23.05
N LYS A 387 -13.39 9.87 23.04
CA LYS A 387 -13.46 10.71 21.82
C LYS A 387 -12.12 10.99 21.15
N ARG A 388 -10.99 10.86 21.87
CA ARG A 388 -9.63 11.04 21.32
C ARG A 388 -9.01 9.75 20.77
N ILE A 389 -9.62 8.60 21.04
CA ILE A 389 -9.17 7.26 20.62
C ILE A 389 -10.12 6.70 19.56
N LEU A 390 -11.42 6.86 19.80
CA LEU A 390 -12.53 6.40 18.97
C LEU A 390 -13.26 7.60 18.34
N GLN A 391 -13.80 7.39 17.16
CA GLN A 391 -14.79 8.27 16.54
C GLN A 391 -16.09 7.51 16.34
N GLN A 392 -17.21 8.23 16.35
CA GLN A 392 -18.54 7.63 16.25
C GLN A 392 -19.50 8.49 15.46
N THR A 393 -20.49 7.80 14.89
CA THR A 393 -21.73 8.34 14.32
C THR A 393 -22.90 7.82 15.17
N PRO A 394 -24.15 8.24 14.90
CA PRO A 394 -25.30 7.69 15.62
C PRO A 394 -25.40 6.15 15.57
N ARG A 395 -24.95 5.52 14.46
CA ARG A 395 -25.01 4.06 14.27
C ARG A 395 -23.69 3.34 14.53
N ARG A 396 -22.56 3.97 14.22
CA ARG A 396 -21.26 3.28 14.12
C ARG A 396 -20.19 3.92 14.97
N TRP A 397 -19.11 3.18 15.16
CA TRP A 397 -17.89 3.67 15.79
C TRP A 397 -16.65 3.01 15.19
N GLU A 398 -15.50 3.66 15.28
CA GLU A 398 -14.22 3.11 14.84
C GLU A 398 -13.05 3.75 15.59
N PHE A 399 -11.85 3.20 15.43
CA PHE A 399 -10.65 3.84 15.94
C PHE A 399 -10.27 5.02 15.06
N ARG A 400 -9.72 6.08 15.64
CA ARG A 400 -9.20 7.21 14.85
C ARG A 400 -7.98 6.87 14.00
N HIS A 401 -7.34 5.73 14.26
CA HIS A 401 -6.28 5.17 13.45
C HIS A 401 -6.28 3.63 13.57
N PRO A 402 -6.06 2.88 12.47
CA PRO A 402 -6.07 1.41 12.49
C PRO A 402 -5.08 0.80 13.50
N SER A 403 -3.92 1.44 13.71
CA SER A 403 -2.92 0.95 14.66
C SER A 403 -3.39 0.91 16.11
N TYR A 404 -4.44 1.66 16.47
CA TYR A 404 -5.04 1.59 17.80
C TYR A 404 -5.79 0.27 17.97
N GLN A 405 -6.56 -0.17 16.96
CA GLN A 405 -7.19 -1.49 16.98
C GLN A 405 -6.14 -2.60 17.10
N GLU A 406 -5.06 -2.50 16.32
CA GLU A 406 -3.96 -3.47 16.30
C GLU A 406 -3.26 -3.58 17.65
N TYR A 407 -3.07 -2.45 18.35
CA TYR A 407 -2.58 -2.43 19.72
C TYR A 407 -3.52 -3.17 20.68
N PHE A 408 -4.83 -2.89 20.61
CA PHE A 408 -5.81 -3.52 21.50
C PHE A 408 -5.92 -5.03 21.24
N ILE A 409 -5.79 -5.47 20.00
CA ILE A 409 -5.68 -6.89 19.64
C ILE A 409 -4.42 -7.52 20.24
N ALA A 410 -3.26 -6.90 20.05
CA ALA A 410 -1.99 -7.37 20.60
C ALA A 410 -2.05 -7.49 22.13
N ARG A 411 -2.63 -6.48 22.79
CA ARG A 411 -2.85 -6.45 24.24
C ARG A 411 -3.71 -7.61 24.73
N HIS A 412 -4.82 -7.93 24.03
CA HIS A 412 -5.67 -9.05 24.38
C HIS A 412 -4.91 -10.39 24.29
N ILE A 413 -4.17 -10.57 23.19
CA ILE A 413 -3.38 -11.78 22.96
C ILE A 413 -2.33 -11.94 24.05
N ALA A 414 -1.58 -10.88 24.38
CA ALA A 414 -0.52 -10.92 25.40
C ALA A 414 -1.03 -11.32 26.80
N LYS A 415 -2.30 -11.02 27.12
CA LYS A 415 -2.92 -11.39 28.40
C LYS A 415 -3.49 -12.80 28.44
N THR A 416 -3.56 -13.49 27.31
CA THR A 416 -4.14 -14.83 27.21
C THR A 416 -3.06 -15.90 27.41
N SER A 417 -3.37 -16.98 28.13
CA SER A 417 -2.42 -18.07 28.38
C SER A 417 -2.08 -18.91 27.14
N GLU A 418 -2.89 -18.81 26.08
CA GLU A 418 -2.77 -19.59 24.83
C GLU A 418 -2.24 -18.75 23.65
N TRP A 419 -1.57 -17.62 23.94
CA TRP A 419 -1.13 -16.68 22.90
C TRP A 419 -0.25 -17.34 21.82
N GLN A 420 0.60 -18.31 22.18
CA GLN A 420 1.44 -19.03 21.23
C GLN A 420 0.61 -19.79 20.18
N GLY A 421 -0.51 -20.38 20.59
CA GLY A 421 -1.43 -21.09 19.70
C GLY A 421 -2.09 -20.15 18.69
N ILE A 422 -2.51 -18.97 19.17
CA ILE A 422 -3.08 -17.91 18.33
C ILE A 422 -2.06 -17.47 17.28
N VAL A 423 -0.81 -17.22 17.68
CA VAL A 423 0.24 -16.79 16.75
C VAL A 423 0.54 -17.86 15.71
N ARG A 424 0.74 -19.13 16.12
CA ARG A 424 1.01 -20.25 15.19
C ARG A 424 -0.06 -20.36 14.11
N GLN A 425 -1.33 -20.34 14.52
CA GLN A 425 -2.43 -20.49 13.59
C GLN A 425 -2.56 -19.34 12.58
N ASN A 426 -2.10 -18.12 12.93
CA ASN A 426 -2.45 -16.91 12.22
C ASN A 426 -1.27 -16.13 11.62
N CYS A 427 -0.02 -16.47 11.92
CA CYS A 427 1.15 -15.71 11.46
C CYS A 427 1.37 -15.73 9.93
N GLY A 428 0.79 -16.71 9.23
CA GLY A 428 0.72 -16.76 7.77
C GLY A 428 -0.29 -15.80 7.14
N ASP A 429 -1.24 -15.26 7.93
CA ASP A 429 -2.28 -14.35 7.44
C ASP A 429 -1.86 -12.89 7.69
N VAL A 430 -1.67 -12.15 6.59
CA VAL A 430 -1.20 -10.75 6.57
C VAL A 430 -2.06 -9.84 7.43
N LYS A 431 -3.33 -10.18 7.63
CA LYS A 431 -4.24 -9.35 8.42
C LYS A 431 -3.82 -9.23 9.88
N TRP A 432 -3.08 -10.21 10.41
CA TRP A 432 -2.59 -10.22 11.79
C TRP A 432 -1.22 -9.56 11.97
N HIS A 433 -0.50 -9.26 10.88
CA HIS A 433 0.92 -8.91 10.93
C HIS A 433 1.21 -7.67 11.78
N GLU A 434 0.42 -6.60 11.68
CA GLU A 434 0.65 -5.40 12.50
C GLU A 434 0.37 -5.63 14.00
N ALA A 435 -0.69 -6.37 14.33
CA ALA A 435 -0.95 -6.75 15.71
C ALA A 435 0.19 -7.61 16.29
N PHE A 436 0.73 -8.54 15.50
CA PHE A 436 1.87 -9.36 15.90
C PHE A 436 3.19 -8.60 16.03
N LYS A 437 3.43 -7.57 15.20
CA LYS A 437 4.56 -6.65 15.40
C LYS A 437 4.46 -5.94 16.75
N ILE A 438 3.29 -5.41 17.10
CA ILE A 438 3.07 -4.75 18.40
C ILE A 438 3.16 -5.77 19.55
N LEU A 439 2.62 -6.98 19.37
CA LEU A 439 2.71 -8.07 20.35
C LEU A 439 4.16 -8.42 20.71
N ALA A 440 5.10 -8.30 19.77
CA ALA A 440 6.53 -8.55 20.01
C ALA A 440 7.13 -7.66 21.11
N GLY A 441 6.53 -6.51 21.40
CA GLY A 441 6.89 -5.65 22.52
C GLY A 441 6.25 -6.02 23.86
N MET A 442 5.36 -7.03 23.89
CA MET A 442 4.54 -7.41 25.04
C MET A 442 4.79 -8.84 25.56
N VAL A 443 5.39 -9.72 24.76
CA VAL A 443 5.64 -11.14 25.09
C VAL A 443 7.13 -11.48 24.96
N SER A 444 7.53 -12.71 25.34
CA SER A 444 8.92 -13.15 25.18
C SER A 444 9.34 -13.14 23.72
N GLY A 445 10.40 -12.37 23.41
CA GLY A 445 10.96 -12.28 22.08
C GLY A 445 11.39 -13.63 21.53
N LYS A 446 12.07 -14.44 22.34
CA LYS A 446 12.56 -15.76 21.94
C LYS A 446 11.41 -16.67 21.48
N GLU A 447 10.37 -16.83 22.31
CA GLU A 447 9.26 -17.74 22.00
C GLU A 447 8.48 -17.28 20.75
N LEU A 448 8.24 -15.97 20.62
CA LEU A 448 7.52 -15.43 19.47
C LEU A 448 8.30 -15.62 18.16
N PHE A 449 9.60 -15.36 18.19
CA PHE A 449 10.44 -15.49 17.01
C PHE A 449 10.68 -16.95 16.63
N ASP A 450 10.82 -17.85 17.60
CA ASP A 450 10.86 -19.29 17.35
C ASP A 450 9.59 -19.70 16.57
N ILE A 451 8.40 -19.27 17.01
CA ILE A 451 7.14 -19.53 16.29
C ILE A 451 7.16 -18.96 14.87
N PHE A 452 7.51 -17.68 14.69
CA PHE A 452 7.52 -17.09 13.35
C PHE A 452 8.45 -17.82 12.39
N ILE A 453 9.61 -18.27 12.87
CA ILE A 453 10.60 -18.96 12.04
C ILE A 453 10.11 -20.39 11.74
N GLU A 454 9.57 -21.10 12.73
CA GLU A 454 9.02 -22.46 12.56
C GLU A 454 7.85 -22.52 11.56
N GLU A 455 6.99 -21.50 11.56
CA GLU A 455 5.83 -21.38 10.66
C GLU A 455 6.19 -20.70 9.30
N GLY A 456 7.47 -20.39 9.06
CA GLY A 456 7.93 -19.75 7.82
C GLY A 456 7.59 -18.26 7.67
N ALA A 457 7.04 -17.61 8.71
CA ALA A 457 6.70 -16.19 8.77
C ALA A 457 7.93 -15.27 9.01
N VAL A 458 9.04 -15.53 8.31
CA VAL A 458 10.33 -14.86 8.56
C VAL A 458 10.32 -13.37 8.21
N MET A 459 9.57 -12.96 7.19
CA MET A 459 9.36 -11.53 6.88
C MET A 459 8.67 -10.80 8.04
N LEU A 460 7.72 -11.45 8.73
CA LEU A 460 7.07 -10.87 9.91
C LEU A 460 8.06 -10.77 11.07
N ALA A 461 8.89 -11.80 11.29
CA ALA A 461 9.96 -11.77 12.30
C ALA A 461 10.92 -10.59 12.07
N GLY A 462 11.39 -10.43 10.83
CA GLY A 462 12.27 -9.31 10.44
C GLY A 462 11.69 -7.94 10.73
N ASN A 463 10.42 -7.76 10.37
CA ASN A 463 9.71 -6.50 10.59
C ASN A 463 9.36 -6.25 12.07
N SER A 464 9.53 -7.25 12.94
CA SER A 464 9.29 -7.14 14.39
C SER A 464 10.58 -6.95 15.20
N LEU A 465 11.76 -7.01 14.57
CA LEU A 465 13.07 -6.94 15.26
C LEU A 465 13.29 -5.67 16.10
N ARG A 466 12.58 -4.58 15.79
CA ARG A 466 12.67 -3.31 16.55
C ARG A 466 11.64 -3.16 17.65
N GLU A 467 10.66 -4.06 17.70
CA GLU A 467 9.61 -4.04 18.72
C GLU A 467 10.00 -4.87 19.95
N VAL A 468 10.86 -5.88 19.74
CA VAL A 468 11.30 -6.84 20.76
C VAL A 468 12.39 -6.28 21.67
N LYS A 469 12.29 -6.55 22.97
CA LYS A 469 13.27 -6.11 23.98
C LYS A 469 14.37 -7.12 24.28
N ASP A 470 14.04 -8.41 24.28
CA ASP A 470 14.84 -9.49 24.89
C ASP A 470 15.21 -10.60 23.89
N LEU A 471 15.41 -10.26 22.61
CA LEU A 471 15.77 -11.26 21.59
C LEU A 471 17.22 -11.74 21.77
N PRO A 472 17.49 -13.06 21.90
CA PRO A 472 18.86 -13.54 21.99
C PRO A 472 19.62 -13.33 20.67
N GLU A 473 20.94 -13.14 20.77
CA GLU A 473 21.81 -12.84 19.62
C GLU A 473 21.71 -13.89 18.50
N GLY A 474 21.59 -15.17 18.86
CA GLY A 474 21.43 -16.27 17.90
C GLY A 474 20.20 -16.10 17.01
N GLN A 475 19.04 -15.82 17.59
CA GLN A 475 17.79 -15.57 16.87
C GLN A 475 17.85 -14.30 16.02
N ASP A 476 18.41 -13.20 16.55
CA ASP A 476 18.57 -11.95 15.79
C ASP A 476 19.42 -12.19 14.53
N LEU A 477 20.58 -12.84 14.68
CA LEU A 477 21.47 -13.16 13.56
C LEU A 477 20.80 -14.10 12.55
N LEU A 478 20.05 -15.11 13.02
CA LEU A 478 19.34 -16.04 12.15
C LEU A 478 18.29 -15.33 11.28
N VAL A 479 17.43 -14.50 11.89
CA VAL A 479 16.40 -13.74 11.17
C VAL A 479 17.05 -12.81 10.14
N ARG A 480 18.09 -12.09 10.55
CA ARG A 480 18.82 -11.18 9.66
C ARG A 480 19.49 -11.91 8.50
N GLN A 481 20.06 -13.09 8.74
CA GLN A 481 20.63 -13.93 7.69
C GLN A 481 19.54 -14.38 6.70
N LEU A 482 18.41 -14.91 7.20
CA LEU A 482 17.31 -15.35 6.34
C LEU A 482 16.75 -14.24 5.44
N LEU A 483 16.80 -12.98 5.89
CA LEU A 483 16.32 -11.81 5.16
C LEU A 483 17.39 -11.10 4.32
N LYS A 484 18.65 -11.54 4.37
CA LYS A 484 19.80 -10.92 3.71
C LYS A 484 19.55 -10.58 2.23
N TYR A 485 18.89 -11.49 1.52
CA TYR A 485 18.62 -11.39 0.08
C TYR A 485 17.23 -10.85 -0.28
N GLN A 486 16.51 -10.39 0.74
CA GLN A 486 15.16 -9.82 0.63
C GLN A 486 15.14 -8.31 0.86
N CYS A 487 16.31 -7.75 1.15
CA CYS A 487 16.46 -6.39 1.60
C CYS A 487 17.25 -5.59 0.56
N PRO A 488 16.57 -4.76 -0.24
CA PRO A 488 17.22 -3.90 -1.22
C PRO A 488 18.33 -3.04 -0.64
N GLU A 489 19.33 -2.71 -1.45
CA GLU A 489 20.43 -1.90 -0.95
C GLU A 489 20.00 -0.50 -0.50
N MET A 490 18.96 0.02 -1.18
CA MET A 490 18.33 1.31 -0.98
C MET A 490 17.61 1.46 0.36
N LEU A 491 17.39 0.38 1.11
CA LEU A 491 16.74 0.38 2.42
C LEU A 491 17.80 0.28 3.54
N PRO A 492 18.20 1.41 4.16
CA PRO A 492 19.30 1.43 5.12
C PRO A 492 19.00 0.67 6.41
N GLN A 493 17.72 0.56 6.80
CA GLN A 493 17.28 -0.15 8.00
C GLN A 493 17.64 -1.65 7.97
N PHE A 494 17.79 -2.22 6.78
CA PHE A 494 18.19 -3.60 6.58
C PHE A 494 19.69 -3.77 6.29
N LYS A 495 20.48 -2.70 6.40
CA LYS A 495 21.95 -2.78 6.31
C LYS A 495 22.53 -3.87 7.23
N PRO A 496 22.08 -4.06 8.49
CA PRO A 496 22.60 -5.13 9.33
C PRO A 496 22.39 -6.54 8.75
N CYS A 497 21.29 -6.79 8.05
CA CYS A 497 21.00 -8.09 7.42
C CYS A 497 22.07 -8.46 6.37
N ARG A 498 22.51 -7.47 5.59
CA ARG A 498 23.53 -7.63 4.56
C ARG A 498 24.94 -7.91 5.10
N LEU A 499 25.17 -7.59 6.37
CA LEU A 499 26.47 -7.74 7.03
C LEU A 499 26.61 -9.07 7.79
N VAL A 500 25.53 -9.87 7.86
CA VAL A 500 25.58 -11.15 8.57
C VAL A 500 26.49 -12.14 7.86
N ARG A 501 27.33 -12.78 8.67
CA ARG A 501 28.20 -13.88 8.27
C ARG A 501 27.57 -15.19 8.71
N VAL A 502 27.52 -16.14 7.78
CA VAL A 502 26.89 -17.44 7.98
C VAL A 502 27.54 -18.21 9.13
N GLU A 503 28.86 -18.07 9.28
CA GLU A 503 29.61 -18.71 10.36
C GLU A 503 29.22 -18.18 11.74
N ASN A 504 28.80 -16.92 11.83
CA ASN A 504 28.34 -16.35 13.10
C ASN A 504 26.99 -16.94 13.50
N VAL A 505 26.10 -17.22 12.55
CA VAL A 505 24.80 -17.85 12.82
C VAL A 505 25.00 -19.25 13.40
N TRP A 506 25.88 -20.06 12.80
CA TRP A 506 26.21 -21.39 13.31
C TRP A 506 26.91 -21.38 14.66
N LYS A 507 27.73 -20.36 14.95
CA LYS A 507 28.44 -20.26 16.23
C LYS A 507 27.54 -19.88 17.40
N THR A 508 26.51 -19.08 17.16
CA THR A 508 25.65 -18.52 18.22
C THR A 508 24.38 -19.32 18.48
N ASN A 509 24.03 -20.25 17.59
CA ASN A 509 22.84 -21.09 17.71
C ASN A 509 23.23 -22.56 17.93
N ASP A 510 22.31 -23.31 18.54
CA ASP A 510 22.44 -24.77 18.64
C ASP A 510 22.37 -25.42 17.25
N ALA A 511 23.33 -26.30 16.96
CA ALA A 511 23.50 -26.87 15.63
C ALA A 511 22.37 -27.86 15.27
N ASP A 512 21.89 -28.65 16.23
CA ASP A 512 20.80 -29.61 16.01
C ASP A 512 19.48 -28.88 15.75
N TYR A 513 19.22 -27.82 16.53
CA TYR A 513 18.09 -26.91 16.30
C TYR A 513 18.15 -26.29 14.91
N LEU A 514 19.28 -25.67 14.52
CA LEU A 514 19.42 -25.06 13.20
C LEU A 514 19.21 -26.07 12.08
N GLN A 515 19.83 -27.26 12.18
CA GLN A 515 19.71 -28.28 11.15
C GLN A 515 18.25 -28.77 11.00
N SER A 516 17.57 -29.00 12.11
CA SER A 516 16.15 -29.38 12.14
C SER A 516 15.27 -28.31 11.49
N LEU A 517 15.51 -27.05 11.84
CA LEU A 517 14.79 -25.91 11.29
C LEU A 517 15.03 -25.75 9.79
N LEU A 518 16.28 -25.77 9.34
CA LEU A 518 16.62 -25.60 7.93
C LEU A 518 15.99 -26.71 7.06
N ASN A 519 16.00 -27.94 7.56
CA ASN A 519 15.31 -29.05 6.90
C ASN A 519 13.79 -28.80 6.82
N ARG A 520 13.16 -28.28 7.88
CA ARG A 520 11.74 -27.90 7.88
C ARG A 520 11.46 -26.80 6.85
N LEU A 521 12.29 -25.76 6.78
CA LEU A 521 12.15 -24.64 5.84
C LEU A 521 12.36 -25.01 4.36
N LEU A 522 12.93 -26.19 4.07
CA LEU A 522 13.02 -26.72 2.70
C LEU A 522 11.73 -27.45 2.27
N MET A 523 10.86 -27.83 3.21
CA MET A 523 9.62 -28.54 2.94
C MET A 523 8.54 -27.59 2.39
N ARG A 524 7.76 -28.07 1.41
CA ARG A 524 6.70 -27.29 0.74
C ARG A 524 5.73 -26.58 1.70
N GLU A 525 5.38 -27.22 2.81
CA GLU A 525 4.40 -26.71 3.79
C GLU A 525 4.90 -25.49 4.57
N HIS A 526 6.23 -25.37 4.78
CA HIS A 526 6.82 -24.34 5.63
C HIS A 526 7.77 -23.39 4.87
N ARG A 527 8.06 -23.68 3.60
CA ARG A 527 8.99 -22.88 2.81
C ARG A 527 8.38 -21.57 2.35
N ASP A 528 9.21 -20.54 2.37
CA ASP A 528 8.94 -19.26 1.72
C ASP A 528 10.03 -19.03 0.67
N SER A 529 9.63 -18.94 -0.60
CA SER A 529 10.55 -18.79 -1.74
C SER A 529 11.54 -17.63 -1.57
N ARG A 530 11.13 -16.60 -0.83
CA ARG A 530 11.90 -15.39 -0.55
C ARG A 530 13.15 -15.65 0.30
N ILE A 531 13.10 -16.57 1.25
CA ILE A 531 14.23 -16.82 2.16
C ILE A 531 15.10 -18.00 1.72
N LEU A 532 14.65 -18.80 0.76
CA LEU A 532 15.30 -20.07 0.41
C LEU A 532 16.75 -19.93 -0.02
N PHE A 533 17.14 -18.82 -0.67
CA PHE A 533 18.53 -18.62 -1.02
C PHE A 533 19.42 -18.55 0.23
N SER A 534 18.95 -17.91 1.31
CA SER A 534 19.67 -17.93 2.58
C SER A 534 19.62 -19.28 3.27
N VAL A 535 18.52 -20.04 3.15
CA VAL A 535 18.43 -21.41 3.68
C VAL A 535 19.48 -22.29 3.00
N PHE A 536 19.59 -22.20 1.67
CA PHE A 536 20.63 -22.89 0.90
C PHE A 536 22.03 -22.47 1.34
N GLU A 537 22.28 -21.17 1.52
CA GLU A 537 23.57 -20.67 2.01
C GLU A 537 23.95 -21.27 3.37
N LEU A 538 23.00 -21.36 4.31
CA LEU A 538 23.21 -21.95 5.65
C LEU A 538 23.48 -23.45 5.59
N VAL A 539 22.70 -24.21 4.83
CA VAL A 539 22.87 -25.66 4.65
C VAL A 539 24.21 -25.98 3.98
N LEU A 540 24.56 -25.25 2.92
CA LEU A 540 25.82 -25.44 2.22
C LEU A 540 27.03 -25.10 3.08
N ASN A 541 26.95 -24.05 3.90
CA ASN A 541 28.02 -23.69 4.83
C ASN A 541 28.32 -24.82 5.83
N ASN A 542 27.27 -25.48 6.35
CA ASN A 542 27.44 -26.64 7.24
C ASN A 542 28.09 -27.83 6.51
N ALA A 543 27.81 -27.99 5.22
CA ALA A 543 28.43 -28.99 4.35
C ALA A 543 29.84 -28.60 3.83
N GLY A 544 30.37 -27.43 4.22
CA GLY A 544 31.69 -26.95 3.79
C GLY A 544 31.73 -26.36 2.36
N ALA A 545 30.58 -25.97 1.81
CA ALA A 545 30.44 -25.36 0.50
C ALA A 545 29.90 -23.91 0.58
N ASN A 546 30.12 -23.12 -0.47
CA ASN A 546 29.64 -21.74 -0.57
C ASN A 546 28.84 -21.55 -1.86
N ILE A 547 27.54 -21.21 -1.75
CA ILE A 547 26.65 -21.07 -2.91
C ILE A 547 27.15 -20.03 -3.92
N HIS A 548 27.76 -18.93 -3.48
CA HIS A 548 28.27 -17.91 -4.40
C HIS A 548 29.44 -18.45 -5.20
N THR A 549 30.39 -19.15 -4.56
CA THR A 549 31.50 -19.81 -5.27
C THR A 549 31.00 -20.86 -6.26
N LEU A 550 29.97 -21.63 -5.90
CA LEU A 550 29.37 -22.62 -6.80
C LEU A 550 28.68 -21.96 -8.00
N LEU A 551 28.03 -20.81 -7.80
CA LEU A 551 27.42 -20.03 -8.88
C LEU A 551 28.48 -19.36 -9.76
N ASP A 552 29.54 -18.81 -9.18
CA ASP A 552 30.63 -18.17 -9.92
C ASP A 552 31.41 -19.18 -10.78
N ASN A 553 31.62 -20.40 -10.25
CA ASN A 553 32.31 -21.48 -10.96
C ASN A 553 31.38 -22.37 -11.80
N PHE A 554 30.06 -22.16 -11.73
CA PHE A 554 29.06 -23.01 -12.37
C PHE A 554 29.23 -24.51 -12.03
N ASP A 555 29.52 -24.81 -10.77
CA ASP A 555 29.59 -26.19 -10.27
C ASP A 555 28.40 -26.47 -9.33
N LEU A 556 27.30 -26.95 -9.89
CA LEU A 556 26.07 -27.23 -9.15
C LEU A 556 25.99 -28.68 -8.62
N GLU A 557 26.98 -29.53 -8.93
CA GLU A 557 27.00 -30.93 -8.48
C GLU A 557 27.01 -31.08 -6.94
N PRO A 558 27.76 -30.27 -6.17
CA PRO A 558 27.71 -30.32 -4.71
C PRO A 558 26.30 -30.12 -4.16
N ILE A 559 25.54 -29.17 -4.73
CA ILE A 559 24.16 -28.90 -4.31
C ILE A 559 23.27 -30.12 -4.59
N ARG A 560 23.38 -30.71 -5.78
CA ARG A 560 22.55 -31.85 -6.21
C ARG A 560 22.77 -33.12 -5.41
N ASN A 561 23.97 -33.32 -4.86
CA ASN A 561 24.36 -34.54 -4.15
C ASN A 561 24.12 -34.48 -2.64
N LEU A 562 23.81 -33.32 -2.08
CA LEU A 562 23.47 -33.17 -0.67
C LEU A 562 22.11 -33.81 -0.34
N LYS A 563 22.05 -34.53 0.78
CA LYS A 563 20.87 -35.31 1.19
C LYS A 563 19.72 -34.39 1.60
N GLU A 564 20.07 -33.27 2.21
CA GLU A 564 19.19 -32.21 2.70
C GLU A 564 18.32 -31.64 1.57
N PHE A 565 18.84 -31.56 0.34
CA PHE A 565 18.11 -31.03 -0.82
C PHE A 565 17.38 -32.08 -1.66
N GLN A 566 17.53 -33.39 -1.37
CA GLN A 566 16.92 -34.43 -2.21
C GLN A 566 15.39 -34.36 -2.24
N GLY A 567 14.75 -34.06 -1.11
CA GLY A 567 13.30 -33.87 -1.06
C GLY A 567 12.87 -32.69 -1.94
N PHE A 568 13.61 -31.58 -1.85
CA PHE A 568 13.36 -30.37 -2.62
C PHE A 568 13.50 -30.59 -4.14
N PHE A 569 14.56 -31.27 -4.60
CA PHE A 569 14.79 -31.52 -6.03
C PHE A 569 13.90 -32.60 -6.64
N ASN A 570 13.34 -33.50 -5.84
CA ASN A 570 12.44 -34.53 -6.36
C ASN A 570 10.98 -34.08 -6.38
N GLU A 571 10.64 -32.97 -5.71
CA GLU A 571 9.26 -32.49 -5.60
C GLU A 571 8.63 -32.16 -6.96
N PHE A 572 9.35 -31.54 -7.90
CA PHE A 572 8.79 -31.20 -9.22
C PHE A 572 8.41 -32.43 -10.07
N LYS A 573 8.89 -33.62 -9.68
CA LYS A 573 8.56 -34.92 -10.28
C LYS A 573 7.46 -35.66 -9.53
N ASP A 574 7.07 -35.19 -8.34
CA ASP A 574 6.06 -35.81 -7.49
C ASP A 574 4.66 -35.32 -7.87
N GLY A 575 3.92 -36.16 -8.62
CA GLY A 575 2.56 -35.86 -9.03
C GLY A 575 1.53 -35.76 -7.90
N SER A 576 1.89 -36.10 -6.65
CA SER A 576 1.04 -35.85 -5.49
C SER A 576 1.16 -34.41 -4.95
N GLN A 577 2.28 -33.74 -5.23
CA GLN A 577 2.58 -32.37 -4.78
C GLN A 577 2.39 -31.33 -5.88
N VAL A 578 2.66 -31.71 -7.14
CA VAL A 578 2.58 -30.81 -8.29
C VAL A 578 1.73 -31.37 -9.43
N THR A 579 1.24 -30.46 -10.28
CA THR A 579 0.50 -30.81 -11.48
C THR A 579 1.46 -31.09 -12.64
N LEU A 580 1.80 -32.35 -12.87
CA LEU A 580 2.77 -32.77 -13.91
C LEU A 580 2.40 -32.37 -15.35
N SER A 581 1.11 -32.16 -15.66
CA SER A 581 0.70 -31.62 -16.97
C SER A 581 1.07 -30.15 -17.14
N LYS A 582 0.99 -29.34 -16.06
CA LYS A 582 1.44 -27.94 -16.06
C LYS A 582 2.96 -27.85 -16.18
N ILE A 583 3.70 -28.67 -15.44
CA ILE A 583 5.17 -28.77 -15.56
C ILE A 583 5.58 -29.08 -17.01
N ARG A 584 4.95 -30.09 -17.63
CA ARG A 584 5.26 -30.46 -19.04
C ARG A 584 4.87 -29.40 -20.06
N LYS A 585 3.71 -28.76 -19.88
CA LYS A 585 3.20 -27.75 -20.82
C LYS A 585 4.03 -26.46 -20.79
N TYR A 586 4.29 -25.93 -19.60
CA TYR A 586 4.96 -24.63 -19.44
C TYR A 586 6.47 -24.73 -19.27
N GLY A 587 7.00 -25.93 -18.97
CA GLY A 587 8.43 -26.24 -18.93
C GLY A 587 8.96 -26.89 -20.21
N GLU A 588 8.29 -26.69 -21.34
CA GLU A 588 8.77 -27.15 -22.65
C GLU A 588 10.13 -26.50 -22.97
N MET A 589 11.07 -27.30 -23.50
CA MET A 589 12.43 -26.85 -23.83
C MET A 589 12.63 -26.89 -25.34
N VAL A 590 13.45 -25.96 -25.84
CA VAL A 590 13.92 -25.84 -27.21
C VAL A 590 15.42 -26.11 -27.25
N THR A 591 15.87 -26.95 -28.17
CA THR A 591 17.30 -27.22 -28.40
C THR A 591 17.91 -26.12 -29.27
N VAL A 592 18.97 -25.48 -28.76
CA VAL A 592 19.81 -24.54 -29.49
C VAL A 592 21.09 -25.28 -29.90
N PRO A 593 21.35 -25.44 -31.21
CA PRO A 593 22.46 -26.27 -31.70
C PRO A 593 23.83 -25.64 -31.38
N GLN A 594 24.85 -26.50 -31.29
CA GLN A 594 26.24 -26.06 -31.22
C GLN A 594 26.60 -25.14 -32.41
N GLY A 595 27.45 -24.15 -32.16
CA GLY A 595 28.02 -23.32 -33.21
C GLY A 595 28.35 -21.90 -32.77
N LYS A 596 29.05 -21.20 -33.66
CA LYS A 596 29.45 -19.79 -33.52
C LYS A 596 28.28 -18.84 -33.75
N PHE A 597 28.18 -17.79 -32.93
CA PHE A 597 27.20 -16.71 -33.12
C PHE A 597 27.80 -15.34 -32.80
N ILE A 598 27.14 -14.28 -33.28
CA ILE A 598 27.52 -12.89 -33.03
C ILE A 598 26.96 -12.47 -31.67
N TYR A 599 27.84 -12.04 -30.77
CA TYR A 599 27.47 -11.56 -29.44
C TYR A 599 27.52 -10.03 -29.39
N GLN A 600 26.47 -9.40 -28.86
CA GLN A 600 26.32 -7.95 -28.79
C GLN A 600 26.43 -7.26 -30.16
N GLU A 601 27.15 -6.13 -30.21
CA GLU A 601 27.40 -5.33 -31.41
C GLU A 601 28.80 -5.62 -32.01
N GLU A 602 29.38 -6.79 -31.72
CA GLU A 602 30.71 -7.17 -32.23
C GLU A 602 30.60 -7.66 -33.69
N ASP A 603 31.21 -6.93 -34.63
CA ASP A 603 31.07 -7.14 -36.09
C ASP A 603 32.19 -7.98 -36.72
N ASP A 604 33.26 -8.32 -35.99
CA ASP A 604 34.42 -9.05 -36.53
C ASP A 604 34.27 -10.59 -36.39
N GLU A 605 34.70 -11.35 -37.41
CA GLU A 605 34.65 -12.84 -37.42
C GLU A 605 35.50 -13.48 -36.30
N GLU A 606 36.48 -12.75 -35.78
CA GLU A 606 37.35 -13.16 -34.65
C GLU A 606 36.61 -13.06 -33.29
N ASP A 607 35.52 -12.30 -33.21
CA ASP A 607 34.75 -12.04 -31.98
C ASP A 607 33.51 -12.96 -31.82
N LYS A 608 33.31 -13.90 -32.75
CA LYS A 608 32.21 -14.87 -32.65
C LYS A 608 32.42 -15.84 -31.49
N VAL A 609 31.46 -15.85 -30.58
CA VAL A 609 31.43 -16.79 -29.45
C VAL A 609 31.00 -18.17 -29.94
N ASN A 610 31.82 -19.19 -29.66
CA ASN A 610 31.46 -20.58 -29.91
C ASN A 610 30.75 -21.18 -28.71
N MET A 611 29.63 -21.87 -28.94
CA MET A 611 28.89 -22.52 -27.88
C MET A 611 28.50 -23.95 -28.24
N GLU A 612 28.58 -24.86 -27.28
CA GLU A 612 27.98 -26.19 -27.25
C GLU A 612 26.46 -26.14 -27.44
N GLU A 613 25.88 -27.31 -27.72
CA GLU A 613 24.43 -27.49 -27.76
C GLU A 613 23.85 -27.38 -26.34
N PHE A 614 22.71 -26.71 -26.22
CA PHE A 614 21.97 -26.63 -24.96
C PHE A 614 20.46 -26.55 -25.21
N ALA A 615 19.66 -26.85 -24.19
CA ALA A 615 18.22 -26.64 -24.24
C ALA A 615 17.81 -25.47 -23.33
N ILE A 616 16.94 -24.60 -23.83
CA ILE A 616 16.39 -23.44 -23.12
C ILE A 616 14.87 -23.52 -23.10
N MET A 617 14.23 -23.04 -22.04
CA MET A 617 12.76 -23.03 -21.97
C MET A 617 12.17 -22.24 -23.15
N LYS A 618 11.15 -22.82 -23.76
CA LYS A 618 10.43 -22.26 -24.91
C LYS A 618 9.74 -20.95 -24.57
N PHE A 619 9.18 -20.88 -23.37
CA PHE A 619 8.46 -19.73 -22.82
C PHE A 619 9.20 -19.16 -21.60
N PRO A 620 9.04 -17.87 -21.27
CA PRO A 620 9.32 -17.42 -19.92
C PRO A 620 8.48 -18.20 -18.90
N VAL A 621 8.97 -18.33 -17.68
CA VAL A 621 8.27 -19.06 -16.61
C VAL A 621 6.92 -18.38 -16.34
N THR A 622 5.84 -19.16 -16.43
CA THR A 622 4.46 -18.65 -16.24
C THR A 622 4.02 -18.70 -14.78
N ASN A 623 2.96 -17.97 -14.44
CA ASN A 623 2.31 -18.06 -13.13
C ASN A 623 1.84 -19.49 -12.81
N ALA A 624 1.37 -20.25 -13.81
CA ALA A 624 1.00 -21.65 -13.60
C ALA A 624 2.18 -22.53 -13.17
N LEU A 625 3.34 -22.32 -13.79
CA LEU A 625 4.56 -23.07 -13.50
C LEU A 625 5.17 -22.63 -12.18
N TYR A 626 5.33 -21.33 -11.95
CA TYR A 626 5.85 -20.79 -10.70
C TYR A 626 4.94 -21.14 -9.51
N GLY A 627 3.62 -21.20 -9.72
CA GLY A 627 2.65 -21.67 -8.71
C GLY A 627 2.82 -23.12 -8.28
N GLN A 628 3.50 -23.96 -9.09
CA GLN A 628 3.88 -25.30 -8.64
C GLN A 628 5.02 -25.25 -7.62
N PHE A 629 5.87 -24.22 -7.67
CA PHE A 629 6.96 -24.00 -6.72
C PHE A 629 6.51 -23.21 -5.49
N ASP A 630 5.85 -22.07 -5.70
CA ASP A 630 5.33 -21.16 -4.66
C ASP A 630 3.85 -20.85 -4.92
N PRO A 631 2.92 -21.51 -4.22
CA PRO A 631 1.48 -21.27 -4.37
C PRO A 631 1.05 -19.84 -4.02
N GLN A 632 1.82 -19.12 -3.20
CA GLN A 632 1.45 -17.79 -2.70
C GLN A 632 1.88 -16.66 -3.65
N HIS A 633 2.63 -16.93 -4.73
CA HIS A 633 3.17 -15.88 -5.61
C HIS A 633 2.11 -14.98 -6.26
N LYS A 634 0.91 -15.50 -6.57
CA LYS A 634 -0.13 -14.77 -7.31
C LYS A 634 -0.64 -13.52 -6.57
N THR A 635 -0.51 -13.47 -5.25
CA THR A 635 -0.99 -12.33 -4.45
C THR A 635 -0.11 -11.08 -4.60
N ARG A 636 1.08 -11.20 -5.21
CA ARG A 636 2.09 -10.13 -5.22
C ARG A 636 1.73 -8.99 -6.19
N PHE A 637 1.43 -9.30 -7.46
CA PHE A 637 1.19 -8.29 -8.51
C PHE A 637 -0.02 -8.59 -9.41
N PRO A 638 -1.22 -8.81 -8.84
CA PRO A 638 -2.39 -9.31 -9.57
C PRO A 638 -2.90 -8.36 -10.67
N LYS A 639 -2.57 -7.06 -10.58
CA LYS A 639 -2.98 -6.06 -11.57
C LYS A 639 -2.29 -6.26 -12.93
N TYR A 640 -1.05 -6.74 -12.94
CA TYR A 640 -0.18 -6.74 -14.13
C TYR A 640 0.09 -8.14 -14.69
N SER A 641 0.01 -9.18 -13.84
CA SER A 641 0.10 -10.58 -14.25
C SER A 641 -0.67 -11.45 -13.26
N TRP A 642 -1.69 -12.17 -13.75
CA TRP A 642 -2.62 -12.94 -12.92
C TRP A 642 -2.99 -14.29 -13.52
N GLU A 643 -3.19 -14.32 -14.83
CA GLU A 643 -3.61 -15.51 -15.56
C GLU A 643 -2.52 -16.58 -15.55
N GLU A 644 -2.95 -17.84 -15.67
CA GLU A 644 -2.07 -19.00 -15.58
C GLU A 644 -0.97 -19.04 -16.64
N ASP A 645 -1.28 -18.57 -17.84
CA ASP A 645 -0.43 -18.57 -19.03
C ASP A 645 0.33 -17.25 -19.23
N GLN A 646 0.20 -16.31 -18.32
CA GLN A 646 1.04 -15.12 -18.30
C GLN A 646 2.38 -15.41 -17.60
N PRO A 647 3.49 -14.74 -18.01
CA PRO A 647 4.76 -14.79 -17.29
C PRO A 647 4.63 -14.36 -15.83
N VAL A 648 5.34 -15.04 -14.95
CA VAL A 648 5.51 -14.57 -13.56
C VAL A 648 6.36 -13.30 -13.57
N ILE A 649 5.99 -12.33 -12.73
CA ILE A 649 6.69 -11.05 -12.59
C ILE A 649 7.03 -10.76 -11.13
N GLY A 650 7.97 -9.85 -10.90
CA GLY A 650 8.35 -9.44 -9.55
C GLY A 650 9.08 -10.53 -8.78
N VAL A 651 9.86 -11.33 -9.51
CA VAL A 651 10.76 -12.34 -8.97
C VAL A 651 12.15 -11.72 -8.90
N ASN A 652 12.80 -11.73 -7.73
CA ASN A 652 14.16 -11.24 -7.62
C ASN A 652 15.18 -12.31 -8.10
N TYR A 653 16.45 -11.93 -8.27
CA TYR A 653 17.47 -12.82 -8.83
C TYR A 653 17.64 -14.11 -8.00
N TYR A 654 17.63 -13.97 -6.67
CA TYR A 654 17.84 -15.09 -5.74
C TYR A 654 16.68 -16.10 -5.78
N GLU A 655 15.45 -15.61 -5.87
CA GLU A 655 14.27 -16.45 -6.09
C GLU A 655 14.34 -17.18 -7.43
N ALA A 656 14.82 -16.50 -8.48
CA ALA A 656 14.95 -17.07 -9.81
C ALA A 656 15.99 -18.21 -9.85
N ILE A 657 17.11 -18.05 -9.16
CA ILE A 657 18.12 -19.11 -8.98
C ILE A 657 17.50 -20.33 -8.28
N ILE A 658 16.85 -20.14 -7.13
CA ILE A 658 16.27 -21.25 -6.37
C ILE A 658 15.16 -21.97 -7.15
N PHE A 659 14.30 -21.22 -7.85
CA PHE A 659 13.30 -21.82 -8.73
C PHE A 659 13.97 -22.69 -9.82
N SER A 660 15.04 -22.18 -10.44
CA SER A 660 15.75 -22.95 -11.47
C SER A 660 16.32 -24.25 -10.91
N PHE A 661 16.89 -24.21 -9.70
CA PHE A 661 17.38 -25.40 -9.02
C PHE A 661 16.25 -26.39 -8.69
N TRP A 662 15.09 -25.91 -8.24
CA TRP A 662 13.91 -26.75 -7.97
C TRP A 662 13.47 -27.55 -9.20
N MET A 663 13.52 -26.94 -10.39
CA MET A 663 13.25 -27.61 -11.67
C MET A 663 14.39 -28.53 -12.14
N GLY A 664 15.53 -28.57 -11.43
CA GLY A 664 16.75 -29.25 -11.87
C GLY A 664 17.51 -28.53 -13.01
N LEU A 665 17.20 -27.25 -13.24
CA LEU A 665 17.75 -26.39 -14.28
C LEU A 665 18.66 -25.29 -13.68
N ARG A 666 19.04 -24.31 -14.51
CA ARG A 666 19.72 -23.08 -14.08
C ARG A 666 19.20 -21.86 -14.84
N LEU A 667 19.55 -20.66 -14.38
CA LEU A 667 19.37 -19.45 -15.19
C LEU A 667 20.31 -19.46 -16.42
N PRO A 668 19.90 -18.83 -17.53
CA PRO A 668 20.74 -18.70 -18.72
C PRO A 668 21.94 -17.80 -18.46
N THR A 669 23.03 -18.07 -19.19
CA THR A 669 24.04 -17.04 -19.45
C THR A 669 23.50 -16.01 -20.42
N GLU A 670 24.03 -14.79 -20.34
CA GLU A 670 23.70 -13.71 -21.27
C GLU A 670 23.93 -14.14 -22.74
N LYS A 671 25.01 -14.90 -22.98
CA LYS A 671 25.37 -15.46 -24.29
C LYS A 671 24.36 -16.53 -24.75
N GLU A 672 23.97 -17.46 -23.87
CA GLU A 672 22.92 -18.46 -24.17
C GLU A 672 21.59 -17.83 -24.50
N TRP A 673 21.18 -16.83 -23.70
CA TRP A 673 19.94 -16.12 -23.94
C TRP A 673 19.97 -15.42 -25.30
N GLU A 674 21.07 -14.71 -25.61
CA GLU A 674 21.18 -13.96 -26.85
C GLU A 674 21.24 -14.88 -28.08
N LYS A 675 22.03 -15.97 -28.03
CA LYS A 675 22.05 -16.98 -29.09
C LYS A 675 20.66 -17.55 -29.32
N ALA A 676 19.95 -17.93 -28.25
CA ALA A 676 18.58 -18.43 -28.33
C ALA A 676 17.60 -17.42 -28.98
N ALA A 677 17.84 -16.12 -28.77
CA ALA A 677 17.02 -15.03 -29.29
C ALA A 677 17.27 -14.75 -30.78
N ARG A 678 18.54 -14.66 -31.18
CA ARG A 678 18.92 -14.09 -32.48
C ARG A 678 19.51 -15.06 -33.49
N GLY A 679 19.82 -16.29 -33.09
CA GLY A 679 20.45 -17.27 -33.99
C GLY A 679 21.92 -16.95 -34.28
N THR A 680 22.43 -17.47 -35.40
CA THR A 680 23.82 -17.29 -35.85
C THR A 680 24.00 -16.17 -36.87
N ASP A 681 22.90 -15.59 -37.37
CA ASP A 681 22.83 -14.58 -38.43
C ASP A 681 22.75 -13.14 -37.91
N GLY A 682 22.90 -12.93 -36.59
CA GLY A 682 23.09 -11.60 -36.02
C GLY A 682 21.83 -10.73 -35.97
N ARG A 683 20.63 -11.31 -35.83
CA ARG A 683 19.37 -10.54 -35.87
C ARG A 683 19.26 -9.47 -34.78
N VAL A 684 18.64 -8.34 -35.12
CA VAL A 684 18.34 -7.25 -34.18
C VAL A 684 17.16 -7.62 -33.27
N TYR A 685 16.12 -8.23 -33.84
CA TYR A 685 14.97 -8.80 -33.16
C TYR A 685 14.86 -10.30 -33.47
N PRO A 686 14.12 -11.10 -32.68
CA PRO A 686 14.03 -12.54 -32.92
C PRO A 686 13.56 -12.90 -34.34
N TRP A 687 12.66 -12.09 -34.90
CA TRP A 687 12.14 -12.20 -36.26
C TRP A 687 13.00 -11.56 -37.37
N GLY A 688 14.12 -10.89 -37.04
CA GLY A 688 15.04 -10.28 -38.01
C GLY A 688 15.06 -8.74 -37.97
N GLU A 689 15.02 -8.12 -39.15
CA GLU A 689 15.09 -6.67 -39.34
C GLU A 689 13.81 -5.94 -38.90
N PRO A 690 13.86 -4.62 -38.56
CA PRO A 690 12.70 -3.84 -38.11
C PRO A 690 11.63 -3.57 -39.17
N MET A 691 11.71 -4.19 -40.35
CA MET A 691 10.81 -3.93 -41.47
C MET A 691 9.39 -4.43 -41.14
N GLY A 692 8.50 -3.50 -40.78
CA GLY A 692 7.10 -3.78 -40.49
C GLY A 692 6.83 -4.06 -39.02
N TYR A 693 6.93 -3.03 -38.16
CA TYR A 693 6.51 -3.08 -36.75
C TYR A 693 4.99 -3.34 -36.64
N GLU A 694 4.60 -4.60 -36.79
CA GLU A 694 3.22 -5.05 -36.70
C GLU A 694 2.86 -5.42 -35.25
N LYS A 695 1.65 -5.04 -34.84
CA LYS A 695 1.06 -5.45 -33.57
C LYS A 695 1.00 -6.99 -33.53
N GLY A 696 1.60 -7.61 -32.51
CA GLY A 696 1.53 -9.07 -32.29
C GLY A 696 2.86 -9.83 -32.41
N PHE A 697 3.97 -9.15 -32.68
CA PHE A 697 5.31 -9.76 -32.66
C PHE A 697 5.99 -9.67 -31.29
N ALA A 698 5.63 -8.67 -30.49
CA ALA A 698 6.15 -8.47 -29.14
C ALA A 698 5.12 -7.73 -28.29
N ASN A 699 5.09 -8.03 -26.99
CA ASN A 699 4.36 -7.22 -26.03
C ASN A 699 5.27 -6.11 -25.48
N THR A 700 5.20 -4.93 -26.09
CA THR A 700 5.94 -3.72 -25.67
C THR A 700 4.98 -2.57 -25.41
N CYS A 701 5.46 -1.47 -24.82
CA CYS A 701 4.61 -0.32 -24.57
C CYS A 701 4.18 0.41 -25.85
N ASP A 702 4.78 0.12 -27.01
CA ASP A 702 4.35 0.66 -28.32
C ASP A 702 2.97 0.16 -28.77
N PHE A 703 2.56 -1.03 -28.30
CA PHE A 703 1.33 -1.71 -28.72
C PHE A 703 0.24 -1.78 -27.62
N MET A 704 0.56 -1.21 -26.44
CA MET A 704 -0.24 -0.93 -25.24
C MET A 704 -1.34 -1.93 -24.83
N ALA A 705 -0.92 -3.04 -24.20
CA ALA A 705 -1.78 -3.81 -23.30
C ALA A 705 -1.70 -3.32 -21.82
N CYS A 706 -0.61 -2.63 -21.44
CA CYS A 706 -0.30 -2.17 -20.07
C CYS A 706 -0.26 -3.30 -19.01
N LYS A 707 0.04 -4.53 -19.44
CA LYS A 707 0.19 -5.73 -18.61
C LYS A 707 0.88 -6.84 -19.41
N THR A 708 1.22 -7.95 -18.77
CA THR A 708 1.68 -9.15 -19.48
C THR A 708 0.58 -9.75 -20.36
N THR A 709 0.96 -10.46 -21.41
CA THR A 709 0.06 -11.22 -22.29
C THR A 709 0.33 -12.72 -22.14
N SER A 710 -0.55 -13.56 -22.68
CA SER A 710 -0.29 -15.00 -22.68
C SER A 710 1.01 -15.28 -23.42
N VAL A 711 1.81 -16.23 -22.91
CA VAL A 711 3.06 -16.67 -23.57
C VAL A 711 2.81 -17.36 -24.92
N PHE A 712 1.55 -17.59 -25.29
CA PHE A 712 1.14 -18.17 -26.58
C PHE A 712 0.75 -17.12 -27.63
N ASP A 713 0.59 -15.84 -27.26
CA ASP A 713 0.01 -14.82 -28.14
C ASP A 713 0.98 -14.34 -29.24
N MET A 714 2.30 -14.44 -29.00
CA MET A 714 3.35 -13.82 -29.83
C MET A 714 4.04 -14.80 -30.79
N GLU A 715 3.29 -15.72 -31.40
CA GLU A 715 3.84 -16.70 -32.37
C GLU A 715 4.57 -16.06 -33.57
N PRO A 716 4.13 -14.91 -34.14
CA PRO A 716 4.89 -14.24 -35.19
C PRO A 716 6.27 -13.72 -34.73
N GLY A 717 6.45 -13.52 -33.42
CA GLY A 717 7.69 -13.05 -32.80
C GLY A 717 8.70 -14.13 -32.42
N LEU A 718 8.48 -15.37 -32.87
CA LEU A 718 9.34 -16.51 -32.56
C LEU A 718 10.81 -16.26 -32.91
N SER A 719 11.70 -16.71 -32.02
CA SER A 719 13.13 -16.76 -32.31
C SER A 719 13.45 -17.79 -33.40
N PRO A 720 14.64 -17.74 -34.02
CA PRO A 720 15.07 -18.71 -35.04
C PRO A 720 15.03 -20.16 -34.57
N TYR A 721 15.10 -20.37 -33.25
CA TYR A 721 15.06 -21.69 -32.64
C TYR A 721 13.67 -22.05 -32.08
N GLY A 722 12.69 -21.13 -32.11
CA GLY A 722 11.32 -21.40 -31.67
C GLY A 722 11.03 -20.97 -30.22
N CYS A 723 11.82 -20.06 -29.65
CA CYS A 723 11.53 -19.45 -28.36
C CYS A 723 10.53 -18.30 -28.50
N PHE A 724 9.53 -18.26 -27.62
CA PHE A 724 8.56 -17.17 -27.50
C PHE A 724 9.11 -16.04 -26.62
N ASP A 725 8.56 -14.84 -26.78
CA ASP A 725 8.82 -13.68 -25.92
C ASP A 725 10.32 -13.35 -25.73
N MET A 726 11.16 -13.65 -26.72
CA MET A 726 12.57 -13.21 -26.74
C MET A 726 12.70 -11.71 -27.08
N ALA A 727 11.57 -11.00 -27.18
CA ALA A 727 11.44 -9.56 -27.30
C ALA A 727 10.10 -9.12 -26.67
N GLY A 728 10.13 -8.34 -25.60
CA GLY A 728 8.95 -7.85 -24.87
C GLY A 728 8.42 -8.85 -23.85
N ASN A 729 7.18 -8.64 -23.43
CA ASN A 729 6.50 -9.29 -22.31
C ASN A 729 7.24 -9.07 -20.98
N VAL A 730 8.35 -9.76 -20.69
CA VAL A 730 9.12 -9.56 -19.44
C VAL A 730 10.62 -9.60 -19.68
N TRP A 731 11.35 -8.81 -18.90
CA TRP A 731 12.80 -8.97 -18.76
C TRP A 731 13.10 -10.31 -18.11
N GLU A 732 14.19 -10.96 -18.50
CA GLU A 732 14.57 -12.27 -17.95
C GLU A 732 15.96 -12.21 -17.30
N TRP A 733 16.07 -12.70 -16.06
CA TRP A 733 17.33 -12.77 -15.33
C TRP A 733 18.37 -13.66 -16.01
N CYS A 734 19.58 -13.13 -16.14
CA CYS A 734 20.79 -13.88 -16.48
C CYS A 734 21.74 -13.96 -15.28
N VAL A 735 22.63 -14.94 -15.27
CA VAL A 735 23.61 -15.19 -14.20
C VAL A 735 24.68 -14.10 -14.06
N GLN A 736 25.01 -13.37 -15.14
CA GLN A 736 26.12 -12.42 -15.17
C GLN A 736 25.90 -11.19 -14.27
N LEU A 737 26.98 -10.77 -13.62
CA LEU A 737 27.14 -9.45 -13.04
C LEU A 737 27.21 -8.38 -14.14
N ASN A 738 26.66 -7.20 -13.87
CA ASN A 738 26.97 -6.04 -14.71
C ASN A 738 28.43 -5.61 -14.45
N ALA A 739 29.26 -5.64 -15.51
CA ALA A 739 30.71 -5.44 -15.47
C ALA A 739 31.18 -4.07 -14.91
N SER A 740 30.28 -3.13 -14.61
CA SER A 740 30.66 -1.90 -13.90
C SER A 740 31.23 -2.20 -12.51
N ARG A 741 32.46 -1.74 -12.25
CA ARG A 741 33.32 -2.05 -11.06
C ARG A 741 32.70 -1.80 -9.67
N HIS A 742 31.52 -1.21 -9.57
CA HIS A 742 30.85 -0.87 -8.32
C HIS A 742 29.40 -1.36 -8.23
N SER A 743 28.98 -2.25 -9.13
CA SER A 743 27.59 -2.69 -9.20
C SER A 743 27.45 -4.14 -8.74
N THR A 744 26.54 -4.36 -7.78
CA THR A 744 26.03 -5.69 -7.41
C THR A 744 24.92 -6.15 -8.36
N GLN A 745 24.54 -5.32 -9.34
CA GLN A 745 23.44 -5.57 -10.25
C GLN A 745 23.70 -6.77 -11.16
N ARG A 746 22.61 -7.47 -11.49
CA ARG A 746 22.60 -8.62 -12.41
C ARG A 746 21.97 -8.22 -13.74
N VAL A 747 22.45 -8.85 -14.80
CA VAL A 747 21.98 -8.60 -16.16
C VAL A 747 20.58 -9.18 -16.35
N VAL A 748 19.75 -8.45 -17.09
CA VAL A 748 18.51 -8.95 -17.67
C VAL A 748 18.46 -8.69 -19.17
N ARG A 749 17.75 -9.55 -19.90
CA ARG A 749 17.57 -9.47 -21.37
C ARG A 749 16.09 -9.56 -21.78
N GLY A 750 15.78 -9.16 -23.02
CA GLY A 750 14.45 -9.36 -23.63
C GLY A 750 13.54 -8.14 -23.75
N GLY A 751 13.68 -7.10 -22.94
CA GLY A 751 12.68 -6.02 -22.91
C GLY A 751 11.42 -6.44 -22.14
N SER A 752 10.42 -5.56 -22.04
CA SER A 752 9.18 -5.89 -21.34
C SER A 752 7.98 -5.10 -21.89
N TRP A 753 6.79 -5.45 -21.41
CA TRP A 753 5.54 -4.72 -21.69
C TRP A 753 5.57 -3.24 -21.24
N MET A 754 6.52 -2.85 -20.37
CA MET A 754 6.70 -1.47 -19.91
C MET A 754 7.67 -0.66 -20.78
N ASN A 755 8.44 -1.30 -21.65
CA ASN A 755 9.51 -0.67 -22.39
C ASN A 755 9.18 -0.55 -23.88
N TYR A 756 9.75 0.48 -24.51
CA TYR A 756 9.68 0.62 -25.97
C TYR A 756 10.45 -0.51 -26.64
N LEU A 757 10.03 -0.87 -27.85
CA LEU A 757 10.60 -1.94 -28.67
C LEU A 757 12.11 -1.76 -28.90
N VAL A 758 12.63 -0.53 -28.89
CA VAL A 758 14.08 -0.27 -28.98
C VAL A 758 14.88 -0.90 -27.82
N HIS A 759 14.25 -1.13 -26.67
CA HIS A 759 14.83 -1.82 -25.51
C HIS A 759 14.60 -3.35 -25.54
N ALA A 760 13.89 -3.87 -26.54
CA ALA A 760 13.59 -5.30 -26.70
C ALA A 760 14.42 -5.95 -27.82
N LYS A 761 15.52 -5.31 -28.25
CA LYS A 761 16.48 -5.90 -29.20
C LYS A 761 17.18 -7.09 -28.54
N CYS A 762 17.54 -8.10 -29.32
CA CYS A 762 18.19 -9.31 -28.82
C CYS A 762 19.50 -9.04 -28.06
N PHE A 763 20.25 -8.04 -28.49
CA PHE A 763 21.52 -7.64 -27.86
C PHE A 763 21.38 -6.56 -26.78
N PHE A 764 20.17 -6.01 -26.57
CA PHE A 764 19.97 -4.99 -25.55
C PHE A 764 20.03 -5.62 -24.15
N ARG A 765 20.86 -5.04 -23.28
CA ARG A 765 20.98 -5.43 -21.88
C ARG A 765 20.53 -4.32 -20.95
N ASN A 766 19.90 -4.72 -19.86
CA ASN A 766 19.66 -3.86 -18.72
C ASN A 766 20.20 -4.55 -17.47
N SER A 767 20.23 -3.85 -16.33
CA SER A 767 20.64 -4.43 -15.08
C SER A 767 19.85 -3.90 -13.90
N PHE A 768 19.62 -4.79 -12.95
CA PHE A 768 18.78 -4.53 -11.78
C PHE A 768 19.47 -5.06 -10.52
N ASP A 769 19.18 -4.43 -9.37
CA ASP A 769 19.63 -4.93 -8.06
C ASP A 769 19.04 -6.35 -7.87
N PRO A 770 19.87 -7.37 -7.56
CA PRO A 770 19.41 -8.75 -7.44
C PRO A 770 18.42 -9.00 -6.29
N ALA A 771 18.38 -8.13 -5.27
CA ALA A 771 17.44 -8.23 -4.16
C ALA A 771 16.08 -7.59 -4.46
N GLU A 772 16.00 -6.73 -5.48
CA GLU A 772 14.80 -5.97 -5.84
C GLU A 772 13.80 -6.78 -6.68
N ARG A 773 12.51 -6.46 -6.51
CA ARG A 773 11.41 -7.07 -7.26
C ARG A 773 10.79 -6.08 -8.22
N TYR A 774 11.19 -6.17 -9.48
CA TYR A 774 10.67 -5.30 -10.52
C TYR A 774 9.45 -5.92 -11.21
N LEU A 775 8.40 -5.10 -11.39
CA LEU A 775 7.10 -5.49 -12.00
C LEU A 775 7.20 -6.05 -13.42
N ALA A 776 8.33 -5.80 -14.09
CA ALA A 776 8.56 -6.18 -15.47
C ALA A 776 9.63 -7.27 -15.63
N VAL A 777 10.12 -7.84 -14.52
CA VAL A 777 11.18 -8.85 -14.54
C VAL A 777 10.62 -10.21 -14.11
N GLY A 778 10.86 -11.20 -14.94
CA GLY A 778 10.61 -12.62 -14.73
C GLY A 778 11.89 -13.43 -14.98
N LEU A 779 11.74 -14.64 -15.49
CA LEU A 779 12.84 -15.57 -15.68
C LEU A 779 12.54 -16.64 -16.74
N ARG A 780 13.61 -17.26 -17.23
CA ARG A 780 13.63 -18.44 -18.08
C ARG A 780 14.76 -19.34 -17.61
N CYS A 781 14.70 -20.64 -17.89
CA CYS A 781 15.72 -21.59 -17.46
C CYS A 781 16.37 -22.34 -18.63
N VAL A 782 17.60 -22.81 -18.42
CA VAL A 782 18.42 -23.60 -19.35
C VAL A 782 18.79 -24.93 -18.69
N SER A 783 18.88 -25.99 -19.50
CA SER A 783 19.37 -27.31 -19.08
C SER A 783 20.90 -27.36 -19.07
N GLY A 784 21.48 -28.07 -18.10
CA GLY A 784 22.92 -28.34 -18.04
C GLY A 784 23.56 -27.84 -16.75
N SER A 785 24.64 -28.50 -16.32
CA SER A 785 25.37 -28.15 -15.10
C SER A 785 26.58 -27.26 -15.32
N ARG A 786 26.99 -27.00 -16.57
CA ARG A 786 28.20 -26.23 -16.91
C ARG A 786 27.91 -25.11 -17.91
N PHE A 787 28.90 -24.25 -18.11
CA PHE A 787 28.94 -23.31 -19.24
C PHE A 787 28.90 -24.07 -20.55
N THR A 788 28.20 -23.50 -21.52
CA THR A 788 28.15 -24.01 -22.89
C THR A 788 29.15 -23.28 -23.79
N GLU A 789 29.84 -22.26 -23.31
CA GLU A 789 30.87 -21.57 -24.10
C GLU A 789 32.12 -22.45 -24.22
N ILE A 790 32.65 -22.57 -25.44
CA ILE A 790 33.84 -23.37 -25.72
C ILE A 790 35.04 -22.40 -25.72
N GLU A 791 35.98 -22.60 -24.79
CA GLU A 791 37.20 -21.80 -24.73
C GLU A 791 38.11 -22.12 -25.93
N SER A 792 38.79 -21.12 -26.47
CA SER A 792 39.59 -21.25 -27.69
C SER A 792 40.79 -22.21 -27.58
N GLU A 793 41.20 -22.57 -26.37
CA GLU A 793 42.30 -23.53 -26.13
C GLU A 793 41.86 -25.00 -26.34
N ASP A 794 40.56 -25.30 -26.33
CA ASP A 794 40.02 -26.67 -26.51
C ASP A 794 39.89 -27.09 -27.99
N MET A 795 40.33 -26.25 -28.93
CA MET A 795 40.16 -26.45 -30.38
C MET A 795 41.43 -26.94 -31.10
N ASP A 796 42.53 -27.16 -30.37
CA ASP A 796 43.85 -27.54 -30.95
C ASP A 796 44.19 -29.03 -30.87
N ASP A 797 43.32 -29.88 -30.32
CA ASP A 797 43.49 -31.35 -30.27
C ASP A 797 42.38 -32.07 -31.05
N ASP A 798 42.44 -32.05 -32.39
CA ASP A 798 41.78 -33.05 -33.27
C ASP A 798 42.55 -33.27 -34.59
#